data_AF-R1GJE3-F1
#
_entry.id   AF-R1GJE3-F1
#
_cell.length_a   1.000
_cell.length_b   1.000
_cell.length_c   1.000
_cell.angle_alpha   90.00
_cell.angle_beta   90.00
_cell.angle_gamma   90.00
#
_symmetry.space_group_name_H-M   'P 1'
#
loop_
_entity.id
_entity.type
_entity.pdbx_description
1 polymer ?
#
loop_
_entity_poly.entity_id
_entity_poly.type
_entity_poly.pdbx_seq_one_letter_code
_entity_poly.pdbx_strand_id
1 'polypeptide(L)'
;MLSYVLAVVSEGSSKIKDGKNIALLCIAGALIPTFVFWMDVRVKKDKPALIPNALWRNTAFSTVCMMVFLTWAVVMTVEYYFSLFFQEIQDLSALQTSIRFLPNVVAGIILTIIIGMVLHKYSAYWIVVSVSLFSAISPMLLAITKPEWSYWYTLFWAMLLSALAADVLFVVSNLVITNAFPGSTQALAGAVFNTVTQFGTAVAMIKPPPPRDSASPEAMPQQFDSGGSPNDYIDKDYLEDDDEMASTDGKQRITIIGTGWAGYTLATSLDETKFAVTIISPQPSLVYTPLLASAATAKFAFYLAEEPIRGKKKGIRYVKATVEDIDFDSRMLRCKTAFDWCKQDDWFDEPFERLVIAPGCVPNLFGTPGVERWAQFIKTVDDARQLRRRLFEQLEKASMPGLTEQQVRDKLRVIIVGGGPTGVEICAEMWDLAHSDLQKLYPGVADKLSIAIHDVAPHILSAYDQKLYEYARERLVERNIEVRTNSHIERVEQFELYTKEDGRLPCGLLIWATGNKNVPLIDKLQAKKAKGLVRLLTDNRLRVYKPNADGGDGGDVWKGVYGLGDACDVEGAPLPTTAEVAVQKARYLASVLNSDSKTPYKFRPKGLVTYIGSHDGIIQDGEWTGKMAWLSWRQGSLTWTRSLRARSMIFLTWGVNWLFGSELARL
;
A
#
# COMPACT_ATOMS: atom_id res chain seq x y z
N MET A 1 -0.57 -45.16 -11.85
CA MET A 1 -0.02 -46.27 -12.67
C MET A 1 -0.02 -45.91 -14.13
N LEU A 2 -1.19 -45.70 -14.77
CA LEU A 2 -1.27 -45.32 -16.19
C LEU A 2 -0.46 -44.06 -16.52
N SER A 3 -0.66 -42.96 -15.79
CA SER A 3 0.08 -41.70 -16.00
C SER A 3 1.60 -41.86 -15.84
N TYR A 4 2.03 -42.71 -14.91
CA TYR A 4 3.45 -43.01 -14.72
C TYR A 4 4.03 -43.74 -15.93
N VAL A 5 3.34 -44.77 -16.45
CA VAL A 5 3.82 -45.48 -17.64
C VAL A 5 3.82 -44.55 -18.86
N LEU A 6 2.80 -43.70 -19.03
CA LEU A 6 2.77 -42.71 -20.11
C LEU A 6 3.96 -41.73 -20.03
N ALA A 7 4.32 -41.27 -18.83
CA ALA A 7 5.50 -40.45 -18.62
C ALA A 7 6.81 -41.21 -18.90
N VAL A 8 6.93 -42.47 -18.50
CA VAL A 8 8.14 -43.28 -18.77
C VAL A 8 8.30 -43.59 -20.26
N VAL A 9 7.21 -43.89 -20.96
CA VAL A 9 7.22 -44.14 -22.42
C VAL A 9 7.64 -42.89 -23.19
N SER A 10 7.42 -41.70 -22.63
CA SER A 10 7.79 -40.44 -23.26
C SER A 10 9.30 -40.18 -23.28
N GLU A 11 10.06 -40.77 -22.35
CA GLU A 11 11.53 -40.73 -22.37
C GLU A 11 12.14 -41.67 -23.42
N GLY A 12 11.33 -42.56 -24.02
CA GLY A 12 11.77 -43.46 -25.07
C GLY A 12 10.75 -44.55 -25.34
N SER A 13 10.29 -44.65 -26.59
CA SER A 13 9.27 -45.62 -27.01
C SER A 13 9.68 -47.08 -26.80
N SER A 14 10.98 -47.37 -26.68
CA SER A 14 11.50 -48.69 -26.31
C SER A 14 11.18 -49.09 -24.87
N LYS A 15 10.98 -48.14 -23.95
CA LYS A 15 10.67 -48.40 -22.54
C LYS A 15 9.28 -49.02 -22.34
N ILE A 16 8.39 -48.95 -23.34
CA ILE A 16 7.09 -49.65 -23.28
C ILE A 16 7.26 -51.17 -23.25
N LYS A 17 8.38 -51.68 -23.78
CA LYS A 17 8.69 -53.13 -23.84
C LYS A 17 9.25 -53.66 -22.52
N ASP A 18 9.54 -52.79 -21.55
CA ASP A 18 10.07 -53.19 -20.27
C ASP A 18 9.01 -53.93 -19.45
N GLY A 19 9.37 -55.08 -18.88
CA GLY A 19 8.42 -55.99 -18.23
C GLY A 19 7.65 -55.31 -17.09
N LYS A 20 8.30 -54.39 -16.36
CA LYS A 20 7.66 -53.58 -15.31
C LYS A 20 6.56 -52.67 -15.87
N ASN A 21 6.80 -52.00 -17.00
CA ASN A 21 5.85 -51.08 -17.61
C ASN A 21 4.66 -51.82 -18.23
N ILE A 22 4.91 -52.97 -18.86
CA ILE A 22 3.85 -53.86 -19.36
C ILE A 22 2.97 -54.33 -18.20
N ALA A 23 3.56 -54.79 -17.09
CA ALA A 23 2.81 -55.20 -15.92
C ALA A 23 1.95 -54.06 -15.35
N LEU A 24 2.51 -52.85 -15.23
CA LEU A 24 1.77 -51.67 -14.77
C LEU A 24 0.62 -51.28 -15.71
N LEU A 25 0.80 -51.40 -17.03
CA LEU A 25 -0.26 -51.16 -18.02
C LEU A 25 -1.35 -52.21 -17.94
N CYS A 26 -1.00 -53.49 -17.84
CA CYS A 26 -1.98 -54.57 -17.68
C CYS A 26 -2.79 -54.41 -16.39
N ILE A 27 -2.12 -54.08 -15.27
CA ILE A 27 -2.81 -53.83 -13.99
C ILE A 27 -3.71 -52.60 -14.11
N ALA A 28 -3.25 -51.50 -14.70
CA ALA A 28 -4.09 -50.33 -14.92
C ALA A 28 -5.29 -50.64 -15.83
N GLY A 29 -5.07 -51.38 -16.92
CA GLY A 29 -6.10 -51.81 -17.87
C GLY A 29 -7.14 -52.75 -17.27
N ALA A 30 -6.77 -53.54 -16.26
CA ALA A 30 -7.72 -54.35 -15.49
C ALA A 30 -8.45 -53.53 -14.42
N LEU A 31 -7.73 -52.66 -13.67
CA LEU A 31 -8.30 -51.88 -12.58
C LEU A 31 -9.35 -50.86 -13.02
N ILE A 32 -9.21 -50.25 -14.20
CA ILE A 32 -10.18 -49.26 -14.72
C ILE A 32 -11.59 -49.88 -14.90
N PRO A 33 -11.79 -50.95 -15.70
CA PRO A 33 -13.10 -51.57 -15.85
C PRO A 33 -13.59 -52.22 -14.55
N THR A 34 -12.69 -52.81 -13.74
CA THR A 34 -13.05 -53.34 -12.42
C THR A 34 -13.58 -52.23 -11.50
N PHE A 35 -12.98 -51.04 -11.52
CA PHE A 35 -13.44 -49.89 -10.74
C PHE A 35 -14.82 -49.41 -11.20
N VAL A 36 -15.04 -49.26 -12.51
CA VAL A 36 -16.34 -48.85 -13.06
C VAL A 36 -17.44 -49.86 -12.70
N PHE A 37 -17.16 -51.16 -12.84
CA PHE A 37 -18.08 -52.23 -12.44
C PHE A 37 -18.35 -52.21 -10.93
N TRP A 38 -17.30 -52.07 -10.12
CA TRP A 38 -17.42 -52.04 -8.66
C TRP A 38 -18.24 -50.82 -8.18
N MET A 39 -18.07 -49.65 -8.80
CA MET A 39 -18.90 -48.48 -8.52
C MET A 39 -20.39 -48.74 -8.82
N ASP A 40 -20.70 -49.42 -9.93
CA ASP A 40 -22.08 -49.80 -10.27
C ASP A 40 -22.68 -50.76 -9.22
N VAL A 41 -21.90 -51.76 -8.79
CA VAL A 41 -22.31 -52.71 -7.74
C VAL A 41 -22.53 -52.01 -6.40
N ARG A 42 -21.69 -51.04 -6.03
CA ARG A 42 -21.82 -50.27 -4.78
C ARG A 42 -23.10 -49.44 -4.78
N VAL A 43 -23.39 -48.74 -5.88
CA VAL A 43 -24.62 -47.96 -6.05
C VAL A 43 -25.86 -48.86 -5.99
N LYS A 44 -25.85 -50.02 -6.68
CA LYS A 44 -26.96 -50.99 -6.64
C LYS A 44 -27.22 -51.60 -5.26
N LYS A 45 -26.21 -51.65 -4.40
CA LYS A 45 -26.29 -52.17 -3.03
C LYS A 45 -26.54 -51.08 -1.97
N ASP A 46 -26.89 -49.86 -2.40
CA ASP A 46 -27.10 -48.70 -1.53
C ASP A 46 -25.92 -48.41 -0.58
N LYS A 47 -24.70 -48.67 -1.07
CA LYS A 47 -23.45 -48.38 -0.34
C LYS A 47 -22.79 -47.12 -0.90
N PRO A 48 -22.06 -46.34 -0.09
CA PRO A 48 -21.35 -45.17 -0.57
C PRO A 48 -20.38 -45.56 -1.70
N ALA A 49 -20.52 -44.89 -2.83
CA ALA A 49 -19.68 -45.01 -4.01
C ALA A 49 -18.81 -43.76 -4.14
N LEU A 50 -17.52 -43.96 -4.42
CA LEU A 50 -16.56 -42.86 -4.50
C LEU A 50 -16.89 -41.93 -5.69
N ILE A 51 -17.17 -42.52 -6.85
CA ILE A 51 -17.61 -41.81 -8.06
C ILE A 51 -18.81 -42.58 -8.62
N PRO A 52 -20.05 -42.16 -8.34
CA PRO A 52 -21.24 -42.81 -8.89
C PRO A 52 -21.26 -42.73 -10.42
N ASN A 53 -21.49 -43.86 -11.10
CA ASN A 53 -21.59 -43.90 -12.56
C ASN A 53 -22.72 -43.02 -13.13
N ALA A 54 -23.70 -42.64 -12.29
CA ALA A 54 -24.75 -41.68 -12.63
C ALA A 54 -24.21 -40.29 -13.01
N LEU A 55 -23.05 -39.87 -12.49
CA LEU A 55 -22.43 -38.59 -12.84
C LEU A 55 -22.17 -38.50 -14.35
N TRP A 56 -21.67 -39.59 -14.94
CA TRP A 56 -21.33 -39.67 -16.37
C TRP A 56 -22.55 -39.77 -17.30
N ARG A 57 -23.75 -40.01 -16.75
CA ARG A 57 -25.00 -39.99 -17.54
C ARG A 57 -25.42 -38.58 -17.91
N ASN A 58 -24.95 -37.56 -17.17
CA ASN A 58 -25.16 -36.17 -17.56
C ASN A 58 -24.25 -35.84 -18.74
N THR A 59 -24.86 -35.65 -19.92
CA THR A 59 -24.13 -35.40 -21.16
C THR A 59 -23.31 -34.12 -21.09
N ALA A 60 -23.83 -33.05 -20.49
CA ALA A 60 -23.11 -31.79 -20.34
C ALA A 60 -21.85 -31.96 -19.48
N PHE A 61 -21.93 -32.67 -18.36
CA PHE A 61 -20.79 -32.94 -17.49
C PHE A 61 -19.72 -33.80 -18.18
N SER A 62 -20.13 -34.88 -18.85
CA SER A 62 -19.21 -35.76 -19.59
C SER A 62 -18.51 -35.04 -20.74
N THR A 63 -19.24 -34.23 -21.50
CA THR A 63 -18.67 -33.40 -22.58
C THR A 63 -17.67 -32.39 -22.03
N VAL A 64 -18.03 -31.68 -20.95
CA VAL A 64 -17.14 -30.72 -20.29
C VAL A 64 -15.85 -31.38 -19.81
N CYS A 65 -15.93 -32.54 -19.15
CA CYS A 65 -14.76 -33.28 -18.69
C CYS A 65 -13.83 -33.67 -19.85
N MET A 66 -14.40 -34.16 -20.96
CA MET A 66 -13.63 -34.51 -22.16
C MET A 66 -12.94 -33.27 -22.77
N MET A 67 -13.65 -32.15 -22.87
CA MET A 67 -13.09 -30.91 -23.40
C MET A 67 -11.95 -30.41 -22.53
N VAL A 68 -12.12 -30.38 -21.20
CA VAL A 68 -11.09 -29.93 -20.27
C VAL A 68 -9.86 -30.83 -20.33
N PHE A 69 -10.05 -32.14 -20.36
CA PHE A 69 -8.94 -33.07 -20.55
C PHE A 69 -8.10 -32.73 -21.80
N LEU A 70 -8.75 -32.54 -22.95
CA LEU A 70 -8.08 -32.24 -24.21
C LEU A 70 -7.44 -30.84 -24.21
N THR A 71 -8.16 -29.82 -23.74
CA THR A 71 -7.67 -28.44 -23.69
C THR A 71 -6.44 -28.32 -22.80
N TRP A 72 -6.45 -28.91 -21.61
CA TRP A 72 -5.29 -28.87 -20.72
C TRP A 72 -4.11 -29.68 -21.27
N ALA A 73 -4.38 -30.80 -21.96
CA ALA A 73 -3.32 -31.53 -22.65
C ALA A 73 -2.62 -30.64 -23.71
N VAL A 74 -3.41 -29.92 -24.52
CA VAL A 74 -2.87 -29.01 -25.55
C VAL A 74 -2.13 -27.82 -24.94
N VAL A 75 -2.72 -27.15 -23.96
CA VAL A 75 -2.14 -25.95 -23.32
C VAL A 75 -0.79 -26.28 -22.72
N MET A 76 -0.70 -27.35 -21.93
CA MET A 76 0.56 -27.78 -21.30
C MET A 76 1.61 -28.17 -22.32
N THR A 77 1.21 -28.78 -23.44
CA THR A 77 2.11 -29.10 -24.55
C THR A 77 2.68 -27.83 -25.18
N VAL A 78 1.83 -26.85 -25.46
CA VAL A 78 2.22 -25.57 -26.07
C VAL A 78 3.10 -24.75 -25.13
N GLU A 79 2.77 -24.67 -23.84
CA GLU A 79 3.58 -23.98 -22.81
C GLU A 79 4.96 -24.61 -22.66
N TYR A 80 5.04 -25.94 -22.73
CA TYR A 80 6.31 -26.65 -22.76
C TYR A 80 7.17 -26.23 -23.96
N TYR A 81 6.60 -26.19 -25.17
CA TYR A 81 7.33 -25.74 -26.35
C TYR A 81 7.71 -24.26 -26.31
N PHE A 82 6.90 -23.38 -25.72
CA PHE A 82 7.32 -22.01 -25.46
C PHE A 82 8.53 -21.96 -24.53
N SER A 83 8.53 -22.75 -23.46
CA SER A 83 9.66 -22.83 -22.55
C SER A 83 10.93 -23.31 -23.25
N LEU A 84 10.85 -24.37 -24.07
CA LEU A 84 11.98 -24.85 -24.87
C LEU A 84 12.45 -23.79 -25.87
N PHE A 85 11.53 -23.13 -26.57
CA PHE A 85 11.89 -22.08 -27.52
C PHE A 85 12.62 -20.92 -26.83
N PHE A 86 12.16 -20.50 -25.65
CA PHE A 86 12.83 -19.42 -24.92
C PHE A 86 14.20 -19.83 -24.38
N GLN A 87 14.33 -21.04 -23.84
CA GLN A 87 15.54 -21.47 -23.15
C GLN A 87 16.59 -22.09 -24.09
N GLU A 88 16.19 -22.96 -25.02
CA GLU A 88 17.09 -23.70 -25.91
C GLU A 88 17.33 -23.00 -27.26
N ILE A 89 16.40 -22.13 -27.70
CA ILE A 89 16.52 -21.45 -29.02
C ILE A 89 16.88 -19.96 -28.87
N GLN A 90 16.33 -19.26 -27.87
CA GLN A 90 16.66 -17.85 -27.59
C GLN A 90 17.69 -17.67 -26.46
N ASP A 91 18.23 -18.76 -25.91
CA ASP A 91 19.25 -18.76 -24.84
C ASP A 91 18.86 -17.92 -23.60
N LEU A 92 17.57 -17.86 -23.29
CA LEU A 92 17.08 -17.07 -22.15
C LEU A 92 17.15 -17.88 -20.86
N SER A 93 17.48 -17.19 -19.77
CA SER A 93 17.40 -17.78 -18.44
C SER A 93 15.97 -18.21 -18.09
N ALA A 94 15.84 -19.18 -17.18
CA ALA A 94 14.55 -19.59 -16.63
C ALA A 94 13.76 -18.40 -16.06
N LEU A 95 14.44 -17.46 -15.38
CA LEU A 95 13.81 -16.25 -14.83
C LEU A 95 13.24 -15.34 -15.92
N GLN A 96 14.00 -15.07 -16.98
CA GLN A 96 13.53 -14.26 -18.10
C GLN A 96 12.38 -14.94 -18.85
N THR A 97 12.45 -16.26 -18.99
CA THR A 97 11.36 -17.07 -19.53
C THR A 97 10.10 -16.87 -18.69
N SER A 98 10.16 -17.05 -17.36
CA SER A 98 9.02 -16.83 -16.46
C SER A 98 8.42 -15.43 -16.56
N ILE A 99 9.24 -14.38 -16.70
CA ILE A 99 8.74 -13.00 -16.87
C ILE A 99 7.87 -12.88 -18.13
N ARG A 100 8.22 -13.58 -19.21
CA ARG A 100 7.45 -13.57 -20.46
C ARG A 100 6.13 -14.35 -20.39
N PHE A 101 5.94 -15.19 -19.37
CA PHE A 101 4.65 -15.83 -19.08
C PHE A 101 3.71 -14.94 -18.25
N LEU A 102 4.20 -13.88 -17.58
CA LEU A 102 3.36 -13.03 -16.73
C LEU A 102 2.15 -12.39 -17.44
N PRO A 103 2.25 -11.90 -18.70
CA PRO A 103 1.08 -11.36 -19.38
C PRO A 103 -0.04 -12.38 -19.54
N ASN A 104 0.28 -13.67 -19.64
CA ASN A 104 -0.69 -14.75 -19.74
C ASN A 104 -1.55 -14.85 -18.46
N VAL A 105 -0.90 -14.77 -17.29
CA VAL A 105 -1.59 -14.77 -15.99
C VAL A 105 -2.53 -13.58 -15.84
N VAL A 106 -2.06 -12.38 -16.23
CA VAL A 106 -2.88 -11.16 -16.17
C VAL A 106 -4.07 -11.27 -17.12
N ALA A 107 -3.86 -11.75 -18.34
CA ALA A 107 -4.93 -11.96 -19.32
C ALA A 107 -5.97 -12.97 -18.83
N GLY A 108 -5.54 -14.08 -18.22
CA GLY A 108 -6.45 -15.10 -17.68
C GLY A 108 -7.34 -14.58 -16.55
N ILE A 109 -6.79 -13.75 -15.65
CA ILE A 109 -7.57 -13.09 -14.59
C ILE A 109 -8.63 -12.17 -15.20
N ILE A 110 -8.22 -11.30 -16.14
CA ILE A 110 -9.14 -10.37 -16.81
C ILE A 110 -10.24 -11.13 -17.56
N LEU A 111 -9.86 -12.16 -18.32
CA LEU A 111 -10.78 -12.97 -19.11
C LEU A 111 -11.79 -13.70 -18.22
N THR A 112 -11.34 -14.28 -17.11
CA THR A 112 -12.21 -14.96 -16.13
C THR A 112 -13.30 -14.02 -15.61
N ILE A 113 -12.95 -12.76 -15.29
CA ILE A 113 -13.93 -11.75 -14.84
C ILE A 113 -14.90 -11.40 -15.96
N ILE A 114 -14.40 -11.12 -17.17
CA ILE A 114 -15.23 -10.76 -18.33
C ILE A 114 -16.22 -11.88 -18.65
N ILE A 115 -15.76 -13.13 -18.71
CA ILE A 115 -16.63 -14.28 -19.01
C ILE A 115 -17.70 -14.45 -17.92
N GLY A 116 -17.34 -14.32 -16.63
CA GLY A 116 -18.32 -14.30 -15.55
C GLY A 116 -19.43 -13.25 -15.73
N MET A 117 -19.08 -12.07 -16.27
CA MET A 117 -20.05 -11.01 -16.58
C MET A 117 -20.85 -11.25 -17.86
N VAL A 118 -20.35 -12.03 -18.82
CA VAL A 118 -20.95 -12.19 -20.15
C VAL A 118 -21.79 -13.46 -20.26
N LEU A 119 -21.53 -14.48 -19.44
CA LEU A 119 -22.17 -15.80 -19.50
C LEU A 119 -23.70 -15.78 -19.28
N HIS A 120 -24.25 -14.74 -18.65
CA HIS A 120 -25.71 -14.60 -18.51
C HIS A 120 -26.40 -14.04 -19.77
N LYS A 121 -25.64 -13.41 -20.68
CA LYS A 121 -26.17 -12.77 -21.90
C LYS A 121 -26.01 -13.61 -23.16
N TYR A 122 -25.00 -14.48 -23.20
CA TYR A 122 -24.65 -15.26 -24.39
C TYR A 122 -24.55 -16.74 -24.06
N SER A 123 -24.82 -17.58 -25.06
CA SER A 123 -24.73 -19.03 -24.90
C SER A 123 -23.28 -19.46 -24.63
N ALA A 124 -23.08 -20.19 -23.52
CA ALA A 124 -21.80 -20.77 -23.15
C ALA A 124 -21.22 -21.66 -24.28
N TYR A 125 -22.08 -22.32 -25.05
CA TYR A 125 -21.68 -23.13 -26.21
C TYR A 125 -20.89 -22.30 -27.23
N TRP A 126 -21.45 -21.16 -27.68
CA TRP A 126 -20.81 -20.33 -28.70
C TRP A 126 -19.54 -19.67 -28.17
N ILE A 127 -19.53 -19.26 -26.90
CA ILE A 127 -18.33 -18.71 -26.25
C ILE A 127 -17.19 -19.74 -26.28
N VAL A 128 -17.45 -20.97 -25.84
CA VAL A 128 -16.42 -22.03 -25.77
C VAL A 128 -15.93 -22.41 -27.17
N VAL A 129 -16.82 -22.54 -28.16
CA VAL A 129 -16.44 -22.86 -29.54
C VAL A 129 -15.56 -21.76 -30.13
N SER A 130 -15.96 -20.49 -29.99
CA SER A 130 -15.18 -19.35 -30.50
C SER A 130 -13.80 -19.29 -29.88
N VAL A 131 -13.71 -19.40 -28.55
CA VAL A 131 -12.41 -19.31 -27.85
C VAL A 131 -11.52 -20.51 -28.16
N SER A 132 -12.08 -21.70 -28.34
CA SER A 132 -11.32 -22.89 -28.75
C SER A 132 -10.72 -22.72 -30.14
N LEU A 133 -11.48 -22.14 -31.09
CA LEU A 133 -10.98 -21.82 -32.44
C LEU A 133 -9.85 -20.79 -32.39
N PHE A 134 -9.98 -19.74 -31.57
CA PHE A 134 -8.90 -18.76 -31.39
C PHE A 134 -7.66 -19.38 -30.75
N SER A 135 -7.82 -20.27 -29.78
CA SER A 135 -6.69 -20.91 -29.10
C SER A 135 -5.92 -21.86 -30.04
N ALA A 136 -6.59 -22.43 -31.04
CA ALA A 136 -5.93 -23.26 -32.07
C ALA A 136 -4.94 -22.47 -32.96
N ILE A 137 -5.03 -21.14 -32.98
CA ILE A 137 -4.07 -20.28 -33.72
C ILE A 137 -2.71 -20.24 -33.01
N SER A 138 -2.67 -20.42 -31.69
CA SER A 138 -1.43 -20.38 -30.89
C SER A 138 -0.32 -21.32 -31.41
N PRO A 139 -0.55 -22.65 -31.56
CA PRO A 139 0.48 -23.54 -32.08
C PRO A 139 0.88 -23.21 -33.52
N MET A 140 -0.02 -22.65 -34.34
CA MET A 140 0.32 -22.20 -35.71
C MET A 140 1.27 -21.00 -35.68
N LEU A 141 1.03 -20.03 -34.80
CA LEU A 141 1.92 -18.88 -34.62
C LEU A 141 3.28 -19.29 -34.08
N LEU A 142 3.31 -20.24 -33.14
CA LEU A 142 4.57 -20.79 -32.64
C LEU A 142 5.34 -21.50 -33.76
N ALA A 143 4.67 -22.29 -34.60
CA ALA A 143 5.32 -23.02 -35.70
C ALA A 143 5.97 -22.13 -36.77
N ILE A 144 5.44 -20.92 -37.01
CA ILE A 144 6.00 -19.98 -38.00
C ILE A 144 6.99 -18.97 -37.39
N THR A 145 7.15 -18.98 -36.07
CA THR A 145 7.98 -17.98 -35.38
C THR A 145 9.45 -18.20 -35.69
N LYS A 146 10.13 -17.11 -36.07
CA LYS A 146 11.59 -17.09 -36.25
C LYS A 146 12.30 -16.69 -34.96
N PRO A 147 13.46 -17.28 -34.62
CA PRO A 147 14.22 -16.94 -33.40
C PRO A 147 14.54 -15.46 -33.25
N GLU A 148 14.78 -14.78 -34.38
CA GLU A 148 15.19 -13.37 -34.44
C GLU A 148 14.05 -12.38 -34.24
N TRP A 149 12.80 -12.86 -34.25
CA TRP A 149 11.66 -11.97 -34.06
C TRP A 149 11.52 -11.54 -32.61
N SER A 150 11.17 -10.27 -32.43
CA SER A 150 10.84 -9.72 -31.11
C SER A 150 9.67 -10.49 -30.51
N TYR A 151 9.72 -10.70 -29.19
CA TYR A 151 8.65 -11.33 -28.41
C TYR A 151 7.27 -10.78 -28.75
N TRP A 152 7.15 -9.46 -28.94
CA TRP A 152 5.88 -8.78 -29.20
C TRP A 152 5.29 -9.04 -30.59
N TYR A 153 6.11 -9.50 -31.54
CA TYR A 153 5.68 -9.65 -32.92
C TYR A 153 4.81 -10.91 -33.12
N THR A 154 5.20 -12.04 -32.51
CA THR A 154 4.44 -13.30 -32.61
C THR A 154 4.27 -14.03 -31.28
N LEU A 155 5.33 -14.21 -30.50
CA LEU A 155 5.32 -15.05 -29.30
C LEU A 155 4.34 -14.55 -28.24
N PHE A 156 4.25 -13.24 -28.03
CA PHE A 156 3.27 -12.63 -27.13
C PHE A 156 1.84 -13.04 -27.50
N TRP A 157 1.48 -12.91 -28.79
CA TRP A 157 0.13 -13.24 -29.27
C TRP A 157 -0.14 -14.73 -29.25
N ALA A 158 0.86 -15.55 -29.60
CA ALA A 158 0.75 -16.99 -29.53
C ALA A 158 0.51 -17.45 -28.08
N MET A 159 1.24 -16.90 -27.11
CA MET A 159 1.07 -17.21 -25.69
C MET A 159 -0.28 -16.72 -25.17
N LEU A 160 -0.68 -15.50 -25.52
CA LEU A 160 -1.97 -14.95 -25.10
C LEU A 160 -3.13 -15.82 -25.59
N LEU A 161 -3.07 -16.29 -26.84
CA LEU A 161 -4.10 -17.14 -27.43
C LEU A 161 -4.12 -18.55 -26.83
N SER A 162 -2.98 -19.11 -26.37
CA SER A 162 -2.96 -20.48 -25.83
C SER A 162 -3.80 -20.66 -24.56
N ALA A 163 -3.86 -19.67 -23.68
CA ALA A 163 -4.55 -19.82 -22.39
C ALA A 163 -6.06 -19.57 -22.46
N LEU A 164 -6.54 -18.88 -23.51
CA LEU A 164 -7.93 -18.43 -23.55
C LEU A 164 -8.92 -19.60 -23.39
N ALA A 165 -8.71 -20.70 -24.12
CA ALA A 165 -9.61 -21.85 -24.04
C ALA A 165 -9.61 -22.49 -22.66
N ALA A 166 -8.45 -22.60 -21.99
CA ALA A 166 -8.37 -23.20 -20.66
C ALA A 166 -9.16 -22.39 -19.64
N ASP A 167 -8.94 -21.07 -19.60
CA ASP A 167 -9.57 -20.19 -18.63
C ASP A 167 -11.08 -20.10 -18.82
N VAL A 168 -11.54 -19.90 -20.06
CA VAL A 168 -12.98 -19.84 -20.37
C VAL A 168 -13.66 -21.17 -20.08
N LEU A 169 -13.03 -22.28 -20.48
CA LEU A 169 -13.61 -23.60 -20.26
C LEU A 169 -13.67 -23.93 -18.77
N PHE A 170 -12.68 -23.54 -17.96
CA PHE A 170 -12.70 -23.72 -16.51
C PHE A 170 -13.88 -22.99 -15.85
N VAL A 171 -14.15 -21.75 -16.24
CA VAL A 171 -15.30 -20.97 -15.74
C VAL A 171 -16.63 -21.61 -16.14
N VAL A 172 -16.79 -21.94 -17.43
CA VAL A 172 -18.01 -22.57 -17.95
C VAL A 172 -18.26 -23.93 -17.30
N SER A 173 -17.20 -24.70 -17.07
CA SER A 173 -17.29 -26.03 -16.46
C SER A 173 -17.81 -25.97 -15.03
N ASN A 174 -17.28 -25.04 -14.22
CA ASN A 174 -17.76 -24.85 -12.85
C ASN A 174 -19.24 -24.45 -12.83
N LEU A 175 -19.66 -23.57 -13.75
CA LEU A 175 -21.07 -23.19 -13.89
C LEU A 175 -21.96 -24.40 -14.27
N VAL A 176 -21.50 -25.24 -15.21
CA VAL A 176 -22.20 -26.47 -15.58
C VAL A 176 -22.30 -27.42 -14.40
N ILE A 177 -21.24 -27.60 -13.60
CA ILE A 177 -21.24 -28.46 -12.41
C ILE A 177 -22.25 -27.96 -11.37
N THR A 178 -22.25 -26.65 -11.09
CA THR A 178 -23.19 -26.04 -10.14
C THR A 178 -24.66 -26.17 -10.60
N ASN A 179 -24.92 -26.05 -11.91
CA ASN A 179 -26.27 -26.15 -12.45
C ASN A 179 -26.76 -27.60 -12.65
N ALA A 180 -25.86 -28.53 -12.98
CA ALA A 180 -26.20 -29.90 -13.35
C ALA A 180 -26.39 -30.84 -12.14
N PHE A 181 -25.83 -30.49 -10.98
CA PHE A 181 -25.82 -31.35 -9.80
C PHE A 181 -26.34 -30.64 -8.55
N PRO A 182 -27.06 -31.36 -7.65
CA PRO A 182 -27.47 -30.82 -6.36
C PRO A 182 -26.29 -30.58 -5.43
N GLY A 183 -26.45 -29.69 -4.44
CA GLY A 183 -25.36 -29.27 -3.54
C GLY A 183 -24.61 -30.42 -2.83
N SER A 184 -25.28 -31.55 -2.57
CA SER A 184 -24.65 -32.73 -1.97
C SER A 184 -23.67 -33.46 -2.89
N THR A 185 -23.80 -33.32 -4.21
CA THR A 185 -22.94 -34.00 -5.20
C THR A 185 -22.07 -33.04 -6.02
N GLN A 186 -22.29 -31.72 -5.91
CA GLN A 186 -21.46 -30.69 -6.54
C GLN A 186 -19.99 -30.80 -6.17
N ALA A 187 -19.67 -30.96 -4.87
CA ALA A 187 -18.29 -31.10 -4.42
C ALA A 187 -17.60 -32.33 -5.02
N LEU A 188 -18.34 -33.43 -5.17
CA LEU A 188 -17.84 -34.64 -5.80
C LEU A 188 -17.62 -34.47 -7.31
N ALA A 189 -18.59 -33.89 -8.02
CA ALA A 189 -18.46 -33.59 -9.45
C ALA A 189 -17.29 -32.62 -9.72
N GLY A 190 -17.09 -31.62 -8.86
CA GLY A 190 -15.92 -30.74 -8.88
C GLY A 190 -14.60 -31.48 -8.64
N ALA A 191 -14.55 -32.44 -7.72
CA ALA A 191 -13.36 -33.26 -7.48
C ALA A 191 -13.02 -34.16 -8.69
N VAL A 192 -14.03 -34.76 -9.32
CA VAL A 192 -13.87 -35.54 -10.56
C VAL A 192 -13.36 -34.66 -11.69
N PHE A 193 -13.96 -33.48 -11.87
CA PHE A 193 -13.54 -32.49 -12.86
C PHE A 193 -12.07 -32.08 -12.70
N ASN A 194 -11.65 -31.76 -11.47
CA ASN A 194 -10.26 -31.41 -11.19
C ASN A 194 -9.31 -32.60 -11.46
N THR A 195 -9.75 -33.81 -11.12
CA THR A 195 -8.97 -35.03 -11.42
C THR A 195 -8.77 -35.22 -12.93
N VAL A 196 -9.82 -35.04 -13.73
CA VAL A 196 -9.75 -35.11 -15.21
C VAL A 196 -8.79 -34.06 -15.78
N THR A 197 -8.79 -32.84 -15.20
CA THR A 197 -7.86 -31.76 -15.55
C THR A 197 -6.39 -32.20 -15.35
N GLN A 198 -6.08 -32.76 -14.18
CA GLN A 198 -4.73 -33.24 -13.85
C GLN A 198 -4.29 -34.40 -14.76
N PHE A 199 -5.21 -35.29 -15.14
CA PHE A 199 -4.92 -36.34 -16.12
C PHE A 199 -4.58 -35.76 -17.51
N GLY A 200 -5.26 -34.70 -17.95
CA GLY A 200 -4.93 -34.00 -19.19
C GLY A 200 -3.49 -33.47 -19.17
N THR A 201 -3.09 -32.82 -18.07
CA THR A 201 -1.71 -32.36 -17.87
C THR A 201 -0.68 -33.50 -17.92
N ALA A 202 -0.97 -34.63 -17.29
CA ALA A 202 -0.06 -35.77 -17.32
C ALA A 202 0.13 -36.37 -18.73
N VAL A 203 -0.92 -36.35 -19.56
CA VAL A 203 -0.84 -36.78 -20.97
C VAL A 203 -0.04 -35.79 -21.82
N ALA A 204 -0.09 -34.49 -21.52
CA ALA A 204 0.75 -33.48 -22.18
C ALA A 204 2.26 -33.73 -21.99
N MET A 205 2.65 -34.29 -20.84
CA MET A 205 4.05 -34.60 -20.53
C MET A 205 4.60 -35.81 -21.33
N ILE A 206 3.84 -36.33 -22.31
CA ILE A 206 4.33 -37.31 -23.28
C ILE A 206 5.20 -36.59 -24.33
N LYS A 207 6.48 -36.41 -23.99
CA LYS A 207 7.56 -35.96 -24.89
C LYS A 207 7.63 -36.79 -26.19
N PRO A 208 7.76 -36.15 -27.37
CA PRO A 208 8.30 -36.82 -28.55
C PRO A 208 9.82 -37.04 -28.38
N PRO A 209 10.40 -38.11 -28.96
CA PRO A 209 11.83 -38.36 -28.86
C PRO A 209 12.64 -37.24 -29.55
N PRO A 210 13.82 -36.85 -29.02
CA PRO A 210 14.66 -35.86 -29.66
C PRO A 210 15.16 -36.37 -31.03
N PRO A 211 15.39 -35.48 -32.02
CA PRO A 211 16.07 -35.84 -33.26
C PRO A 211 17.48 -36.36 -32.95
N ARG A 212 17.89 -37.40 -33.71
CA ARG A 212 19.03 -38.31 -33.43
C ARG A 212 20.43 -37.68 -33.30
N ASP A 213 20.60 -36.38 -33.50
CA ASP A 213 21.92 -35.76 -33.70
C ASP A 213 22.40 -34.83 -32.57
N SER A 214 21.71 -34.76 -31.43
CA SER A 214 22.13 -33.96 -30.27
C SER A 214 22.56 -34.84 -29.10
N ALA A 215 23.71 -35.51 -29.25
CA ALA A 215 24.40 -36.14 -28.13
C ALA A 215 25.72 -35.40 -27.88
N SER A 216 25.71 -34.48 -26.91
CA SER A 216 26.91 -33.98 -26.25
C SER A 216 26.74 -34.14 -24.73
N PRO A 217 27.76 -34.65 -24.01
CA PRO A 217 27.62 -35.00 -22.60
C PRO A 217 27.80 -33.76 -21.72
N GLU A 218 26.73 -33.26 -21.13
CA GLU A 218 26.79 -32.22 -20.10
C GLU A 218 26.80 -32.78 -18.69
N ALA A 219 27.60 -32.12 -17.87
CA ALA A 219 28.04 -32.50 -16.55
C ALA A 219 26.93 -32.47 -15.49
N MET A 220 27.00 -33.44 -14.56
CA MET A 220 26.14 -33.53 -13.39
C MET A 220 26.38 -32.36 -12.40
N PRO A 221 25.32 -31.72 -11.87
CA PRO A 221 25.42 -30.94 -10.64
C PRO A 221 25.39 -31.85 -9.41
N GLN A 222 26.26 -31.54 -8.45
CA GLN A 222 26.40 -32.21 -7.16
C GLN A 222 25.13 -32.11 -6.31
N GLN A 223 24.73 -33.24 -5.72
CA GLN A 223 23.76 -33.34 -4.62
C GLN A 223 24.30 -32.63 -3.38
N PHE A 224 23.51 -31.71 -2.83
CA PHE A 224 23.61 -31.32 -1.43
C PHE A 224 22.52 -32.04 -0.64
N ASP A 225 22.94 -32.76 0.39
CA ASP A 225 22.13 -33.50 1.35
C ASP A 225 21.04 -32.62 1.99
N SER A 226 19.82 -33.16 2.07
CA SER A 226 18.79 -32.69 2.99
C SER A 226 18.24 -33.89 3.77
N GLY A 227 18.94 -34.23 4.85
CA GLY A 227 18.44 -35.08 5.91
C GLY A 227 17.94 -34.23 7.06
N GLY A 228 16.65 -34.30 7.39
CA GLY A 228 16.08 -33.67 8.59
C GLY A 228 14.56 -33.58 8.57
N SER A 229 13.90 -34.60 9.13
CA SER A 229 12.45 -34.69 9.35
C SER A 229 11.98 -33.72 10.47
N PRO A 230 10.69 -33.32 10.52
CA PRO A 230 10.20 -32.23 11.35
C PRO A 230 9.54 -32.70 12.66
N ASN A 231 9.78 -32.00 13.77
CA ASN A 231 8.79 -31.54 14.78
C ASN A 231 9.45 -31.03 16.07
N ASP A 232 8.63 -30.26 16.81
CA ASP A 232 8.75 -29.74 18.18
C ASP A 232 9.27 -28.29 18.28
N TYR A 233 8.40 -27.29 18.46
CA TYR A 233 7.50 -26.91 19.57
C TYR A 233 8.17 -25.95 20.59
N ILE A 234 7.60 -24.73 20.60
CA ILE A 234 7.48 -23.77 21.71
C ILE A 234 8.75 -22.98 22.07
N ASP A 235 8.80 -21.79 21.48
CA ASP A 235 9.64 -20.66 21.88
C ASP A 235 9.01 -19.98 23.11
N LYS A 236 9.62 -20.19 24.28
CA LYS A 236 9.44 -19.41 25.50
C LYS A 236 10.83 -18.99 25.90
N ASP A 237 11.19 -17.74 25.64
CA ASP A 237 12.13 -16.92 26.43
C ASP A 237 12.24 -15.55 25.77
N TYR A 238 11.39 -14.60 26.20
CA TYR A 238 11.62 -13.16 26.05
C TYR A 238 10.87 -12.42 27.15
N LEU A 239 11.34 -12.58 28.39
CA LEU A 239 11.14 -11.61 29.45
C LEU A 239 12.42 -11.63 30.32
N GLU A 240 12.86 -10.43 30.68
CA GLU A 240 13.99 -10.10 31.57
C GLU A 240 15.35 -9.99 30.87
N ASP A 241 15.78 -8.74 30.65
CA ASP A 241 16.98 -8.19 31.30
C ASP A 241 17.02 -6.67 31.05
N ASP A 242 16.62 -5.92 32.07
CA ASP A 242 17.04 -4.53 32.30
C ASP A 242 18.34 -4.56 33.13
N ASP A 243 19.15 -3.51 32.96
CA ASP A 243 20.38 -3.16 33.70
C ASP A 243 21.70 -3.84 33.29
N GLU A 244 22.47 -3.18 32.40
CA GLU A 244 23.88 -2.84 32.68
C GLU A 244 24.47 -1.82 31.67
N MET A 245 25.00 -0.71 32.20
CA MET A 245 25.76 0.31 31.47
C MET A 245 27.17 -0.20 31.11
N ALA A 246 27.30 -1.03 30.08
CA ALA A 246 28.56 -1.24 29.35
C ALA A 246 28.26 -1.80 27.95
N SER A 247 28.95 -1.31 26.91
CA SER A 247 28.74 -1.72 25.51
C SER A 247 29.18 -3.16 25.27
N THR A 248 28.27 -4.12 25.36
CA THR A 248 28.54 -5.55 25.11
C THR A 248 28.55 -5.91 23.61
N ASP A 249 28.07 -5.05 22.71
CA ASP A 249 27.92 -5.30 21.26
C ASP A 249 28.84 -4.42 20.36
N GLY A 250 29.65 -3.52 20.93
CA GLY A 250 30.57 -2.67 20.13
C GLY A 250 29.91 -1.63 19.20
N LYS A 251 28.57 -1.54 19.17
CA LYS A 251 27.80 -0.59 18.36
C LYS A 251 27.81 0.82 18.95
N GLN A 252 27.78 1.84 18.08
CA GLN A 252 27.65 3.24 18.47
C GLN A 252 26.20 3.57 18.82
N ARG A 253 25.95 4.26 19.93
CA ARG A 253 24.59 4.62 20.34
C ARG A 253 24.12 5.91 19.69
N ILE A 254 22.95 5.86 19.05
CA ILE A 254 22.27 7.03 18.49
C ILE A 254 20.90 7.17 19.14
N THR A 255 20.67 8.33 19.76
CA THR A 255 19.36 8.72 20.29
C THR A 255 18.70 9.73 19.35
N ILE A 256 17.46 9.46 18.96
CA ILE A 256 16.69 10.27 18.03
C ILE A 256 15.43 10.77 18.75
N ILE A 257 15.22 12.08 18.74
CA ILE A 257 14.03 12.72 19.29
C ILE A 257 12.98 12.83 18.18
N GLY A 258 11.85 12.14 18.36
CA GLY A 258 10.70 12.20 17.46
C GLY A 258 10.61 11.03 16.47
N THR A 259 9.37 10.59 16.22
CA THR A 259 9.00 9.52 15.26
C THR A 259 8.43 10.04 13.94
N GLY A 260 8.55 11.35 13.68
CA GLY A 260 8.07 11.98 12.44
C GLY A 260 8.91 11.63 11.20
N TRP A 261 8.64 12.32 10.09
CA TRP A 261 9.27 12.07 8.78
C TRP A 261 10.80 11.95 8.82
N ALA A 262 11.47 12.82 9.59
CA ALA A 262 12.92 12.79 9.75
C ALA A 262 13.39 11.62 10.64
N GLY A 263 12.85 11.52 11.86
CA GLY A 263 13.29 10.53 12.86
C GLY A 263 13.04 9.09 12.42
N TYR A 264 11.84 8.77 11.93
CA TYR A 264 11.51 7.45 11.42
C TYR A 264 12.38 7.06 10.21
N THR A 265 12.53 7.98 9.25
CA THR A 265 13.35 7.73 8.06
C THR A 265 14.82 7.48 8.44
N LEU A 266 15.36 8.25 9.38
CA LEU A 266 16.74 8.06 9.83
C LEU A 266 16.91 6.72 10.53
N ALA A 267 16.09 6.42 11.54
CA ALA A 267 16.20 5.19 12.31
C ALA A 267 16.10 3.94 11.45
N THR A 268 15.25 3.97 10.43
CA THR A 268 15.09 2.85 9.48
C THR A 268 16.17 2.80 8.39
N SER A 269 16.97 3.86 8.20
CA SER A 269 18.04 3.92 7.18
C SER A 269 19.45 3.71 7.76
N LEU A 270 19.61 3.76 9.08
CA LEU A 270 20.89 3.47 9.73
C LEU A 270 21.25 1.97 9.64
N ASP A 271 22.55 1.70 9.55
CA ASP A 271 23.13 0.36 9.55
C ASP A 271 23.10 -0.25 10.96
N GLU A 272 22.32 -1.32 11.13
CA GLU A 272 22.11 -2.01 12.41
C GLU A 272 23.33 -2.75 12.91
N THR A 273 24.32 -3.01 12.05
CA THR A 273 25.60 -3.60 12.46
C THR A 273 26.51 -2.56 13.13
N LYS A 274 26.28 -1.27 12.87
CA LYS A 274 27.11 -0.16 13.39
C LYS A 274 26.43 0.60 14.51
N PHE A 275 25.10 0.70 14.47
CA PHE A 275 24.33 1.59 15.34
C PHE A 275 23.30 0.85 16.18
N ALA A 276 23.31 1.13 17.48
CA ALA A 276 22.21 0.86 18.39
C ALA A 276 21.33 2.11 18.47
N VAL A 277 20.09 2.02 17.97
CA VAL A 277 19.20 3.17 17.80
C VAL A 277 18.13 3.19 18.88
N THR A 278 18.05 4.32 19.58
CA THR A 278 16.97 4.65 20.51
C THR A 278 16.14 5.80 19.95
N ILE A 279 14.82 5.65 19.85
CA ILE A 279 13.90 6.75 19.55
C ILE A 279 13.07 7.10 20.78
N ILE A 280 13.02 8.39 21.11
CA ILE A 280 12.17 8.94 22.17
C ILE A 280 11.09 9.81 21.52
N SER A 281 9.83 9.43 21.69
CA SER A 281 8.69 10.19 21.15
C SER A 281 7.41 9.84 21.91
N PRO A 282 6.46 10.78 22.06
CA PRO A 282 5.15 10.46 22.62
C PRO A 282 4.33 9.55 21.69
N GLN A 283 4.60 9.59 20.39
CA GLN A 283 3.84 8.86 19.37
C GLN A 283 4.62 7.64 18.86
N PRO A 284 4.03 6.43 18.81
CA PRO A 284 4.74 5.20 18.43
C PRO A 284 4.84 4.98 16.92
N SER A 285 4.29 5.88 16.12
CA SER A 285 4.19 5.73 14.67
C SER A 285 4.62 6.99 13.93
N LEU A 286 5.13 6.79 12.72
CA LEU A 286 5.20 7.83 11.71
C LEU A 286 3.80 8.06 11.17
N VAL A 287 3.33 9.30 11.18
CA VAL A 287 2.07 9.68 10.55
C VAL A 287 2.31 10.12 9.10
N TYR A 288 1.61 9.48 8.16
CA TYR A 288 1.58 9.88 6.76
C TYR A 288 0.68 11.10 6.61
N THR A 289 1.23 12.28 6.92
CA THR A 289 0.49 13.55 6.94
C THR A 289 -0.35 13.84 5.70
N PRO A 290 0.06 13.51 4.45
CA PRO A 290 -0.78 13.73 3.26
C PRO A 290 -2.06 12.87 3.22
N LEU A 291 -2.12 11.76 3.97
CA LEU A 291 -3.28 10.87 3.98
C LEU A 291 -4.29 11.20 5.08
N LEU A 292 -3.96 12.15 5.98
CA LEU A 292 -4.82 12.45 7.13
C LEU A 292 -6.18 13.03 6.72
N ALA A 293 -6.24 13.88 5.68
CA ALA A 293 -7.50 14.44 5.19
C ALA A 293 -8.42 13.31 4.68
N SER A 294 -7.90 12.44 3.81
CA SER A 294 -8.62 11.28 3.28
C SER A 294 -8.98 10.26 4.38
N ALA A 295 -8.14 10.13 5.42
CA ALA A 295 -8.46 9.34 6.59
C ALA A 295 -9.56 10.01 7.41
N ALA A 296 -9.58 11.32 7.61
CA ALA A 296 -10.68 11.99 8.32
C ALA A 296 -12.04 11.76 7.63
N THR A 297 -12.06 11.67 6.29
CA THR A 297 -13.27 11.46 5.48
C THR A 297 -13.57 10.00 5.14
N ALA A 298 -12.89 9.05 5.79
CA ALA A 298 -13.06 7.60 5.61
C ALA A 298 -12.82 7.05 4.19
N LYS A 299 -12.07 7.76 3.36
CA LYS A 299 -11.51 7.17 2.12
C LYS A 299 -10.44 6.11 2.42
N PHE A 300 -9.79 6.20 3.57
CA PHE A 300 -8.89 5.16 4.08
C PHE A 300 -9.16 4.85 5.55
N ALA A 301 -8.81 3.64 5.94
CA ALA A 301 -8.70 3.26 7.33
C ALA A 301 -7.53 4.01 7.99
N PHE A 302 -7.70 4.38 9.26
CA PHE A 302 -6.73 5.16 10.03
C PHE A 302 -5.33 4.53 10.07
N TYR A 303 -5.25 3.19 10.17
CA TYR A 303 -3.97 2.47 10.21
C TYR A 303 -3.17 2.57 8.90
N LEU A 304 -3.78 2.97 7.78
CA LEU A 304 -3.07 3.24 6.52
C LEU A 304 -2.41 4.61 6.50
N ALA A 305 -2.82 5.51 7.40
CA ALA A 305 -2.25 6.84 7.56
C ALA A 305 -1.11 6.88 8.60
N GLU A 306 -0.67 5.73 9.10
CA GLU A 306 0.48 5.64 10.01
C GLU A 306 1.32 4.37 9.80
N GLU A 307 2.56 4.38 10.30
CA GLU A 307 3.48 3.25 10.28
C GLU A 307 4.17 3.12 11.65
N PRO A 308 4.06 1.97 12.33
CA PRO A 308 4.64 1.80 13.65
C PRO A 308 6.18 1.76 13.59
N ILE A 309 6.85 2.38 14.56
CA ILE A 309 8.31 2.27 14.69
C ILE A 309 8.74 0.91 15.24
N ARG A 310 7.91 0.30 16.09
CA ARG A 310 8.12 -1.08 16.56
C ARG A 310 7.81 -2.04 15.42
N GLY A 311 8.83 -2.75 14.96
CA GLY A 311 8.68 -3.74 13.90
C GLY A 311 9.63 -4.91 14.10
N LYS A 312 9.30 -6.05 13.49
CA LYS A 312 10.08 -7.30 13.63
C LYS A 312 11.48 -7.25 12.99
N LYS A 313 11.77 -6.23 12.17
CA LYS A 313 12.93 -6.23 11.26
C LYS A 313 14.12 -5.41 11.73
N LYS A 314 13.98 -4.56 12.75
CA LYS A 314 15.05 -3.70 13.24
C LYS A 314 15.04 -3.66 14.77
N GLY A 315 16.20 -3.87 15.39
CA GLY A 315 16.39 -3.79 16.85
C GLY A 315 16.37 -2.35 17.39
N ILE A 316 15.34 -1.57 17.05
CA ILE A 316 15.19 -0.17 17.49
C ILE A 316 14.55 -0.15 18.88
N ARG A 317 15.22 0.47 19.86
CA ARG A 317 14.64 0.75 21.18
C ARG A 317 13.71 1.96 21.06
N TYR A 318 12.43 1.78 21.37
CA TYR A 318 11.46 2.87 21.39
C TYR A 318 11.04 3.18 22.83
N VAL A 319 11.12 4.46 23.19
CA VAL A 319 10.76 5.00 24.50
C VAL A 319 9.60 5.97 24.34
N LYS A 320 8.46 5.66 24.96
CA LYS A 320 7.25 6.50 24.90
C LYS A 320 7.35 7.66 25.90
N ALA A 321 8.01 8.74 25.50
CA ALA A 321 8.24 9.90 26.33
C ALA A 321 8.40 11.18 25.48
N THR A 322 8.23 12.33 26.12
CA THR A 322 8.56 13.64 25.58
C THR A 322 9.88 14.10 26.17
N VAL A 323 10.81 14.53 25.31
CA VAL A 323 12.05 15.19 25.77
C VAL A 323 11.74 16.65 26.08
N GLU A 324 11.97 17.05 27.32
CA GLU A 324 11.59 18.37 27.84
C GLU A 324 12.78 19.32 27.98
N ASP A 325 13.99 18.76 28.12
CA ASP A 325 15.25 19.50 28.16
C ASP A 325 16.44 18.64 27.70
N ILE A 326 17.51 19.29 27.26
CA ILE A 326 18.75 18.64 26.80
C ILE A 326 19.95 19.37 27.39
N ASP A 327 20.75 18.65 28.18
CA ASP A 327 22.06 19.12 28.62
C ASP A 327 23.12 18.60 27.64
N PHE A 328 23.65 19.49 26.81
CA PHE A 328 24.66 19.15 25.81
C PHE A 328 26.05 18.91 26.41
N ASP A 329 26.35 19.49 27.58
CA ASP A 329 27.65 19.37 28.23
C ASP A 329 27.76 18.05 29.00
N SER A 330 26.73 17.70 29.78
CA SER A 330 26.65 16.41 30.48
C SER A 330 26.15 15.26 29.59
N ARG A 331 25.63 15.58 28.39
CA ARG A 331 25.04 14.64 27.42
C ARG A 331 23.87 13.83 27.97
N MET A 332 22.95 14.52 28.61
CA MET A 332 21.74 13.95 29.22
C MET A 332 20.47 14.53 28.60
N LEU A 333 19.48 13.67 28.35
CA LEU A 333 18.11 14.06 27.97
C LEU A 333 17.20 13.95 29.17
N ARG A 334 16.51 15.03 29.52
CA ARG A 334 15.46 14.99 30.56
C ARG A 334 14.13 14.65 29.91
N CYS A 335 13.59 13.48 30.25
CA CYS A 335 12.41 12.92 29.62
C CYS A 335 11.23 12.85 30.59
N LYS A 336 10.04 13.10 30.06
CA LYS A 336 8.76 12.93 30.75
C LYS A 336 7.96 11.83 30.06
N THR A 337 7.43 10.86 30.81
CA THR A 337 6.62 9.78 30.21
C THR A 337 5.37 10.33 29.51
N ALA A 338 4.96 9.70 28.40
CA ALA A 338 3.87 10.19 27.55
C ALA A 338 2.67 9.23 27.54
N PHE A 339 2.00 9.07 28.69
CA PHE A 339 0.81 8.25 28.86
C PHE A 339 -0.36 9.08 29.34
N ASP A 340 -1.33 9.35 28.46
CA ASP A 340 -2.47 10.26 28.74
C ASP A 340 -3.35 9.81 29.92
N TRP A 341 -3.38 8.50 30.20
CA TRP A 341 -4.14 7.93 31.33
C TRP A 341 -3.37 8.00 32.66
N CYS A 342 -2.05 8.17 32.62
CA CYS A 342 -1.24 8.37 33.81
C CYS A 342 -1.19 9.86 34.12
N LYS A 343 -1.84 10.28 35.21
CA LYS A 343 -1.83 11.69 35.65
C LYS A 343 -0.55 12.08 36.38
N GLN A 344 0.32 11.11 36.66
CA GLN A 344 1.59 11.36 37.34
C GLN A 344 2.65 11.68 36.30
N ASP A 345 3.33 12.80 36.53
CA ASP A 345 4.46 13.22 35.72
C ASP A 345 5.69 12.40 36.16
N ASP A 346 5.89 11.25 35.54
CA ASP A 346 7.08 10.43 35.76
C ASP A 346 8.23 10.95 34.89
N TRP A 347 9.35 11.23 35.54
CA TRP A 347 10.56 11.78 34.92
C TRP A 347 11.71 10.79 35.00
N PHE A 348 12.55 10.79 33.96
CA PHE A 348 13.80 10.05 33.95
C PHE A 348 14.80 10.76 33.05
N ASP A 349 16.08 10.50 33.30
CA ASP A 349 17.16 11.01 32.47
C ASP A 349 17.73 9.89 31.59
N GLU A 350 17.94 10.18 30.29
CA GLU A 350 18.49 9.24 29.33
C GLU A 350 19.81 9.79 28.77
N PRO A 351 20.95 9.11 28.98
CA PRO A 351 22.24 9.54 28.43
C PRO A 351 22.29 9.36 26.91
N PHE A 352 23.09 10.18 26.22
CA PHE A 352 23.31 10.02 24.79
C PHE A 352 24.78 10.15 24.37
N GLU A 353 25.18 9.41 23.34
CA GLU A 353 26.49 9.58 22.69
C GLU A 353 26.40 10.43 21.44
N ARG A 354 25.44 10.09 20.57
CA ARG A 354 25.03 10.87 19.41
C ARG A 354 23.56 11.18 19.52
N LEU A 355 23.19 12.41 19.20
CA LEU A 355 21.84 12.91 19.34
C LEU A 355 21.32 13.47 18.02
N VAL A 356 20.07 13.16 17.69
CA VAL A 356 19.38 13.74 16.54
C VAL A 356 18.11 14.41 17.03
N ILE A 357 18.05 15.73 16.89
CA ILE A 357 16.92 16.56 17.29
C ILE A 357 15.96 16.66 16.10
N ALA A 358 14.85 15.93 16.15
CA ALA A 358 13.83 15.93 15.11
C ALA A 358 12.37 15.92 15.65
N PRO A 359 12.02 16.74 16.66
CA PRO A 359 10.70 16.71 17.30
C PRO A 359 9.55 17.24 16.40
N GLY A 360 9.86 17.81 15.23
CA GLY A 360 8.87 18.38 14.32
C GLY A 360 8.40 19.77 14.75
N CYS A 361 7.11 20.05 14.55
CA CYS A 361 6.48 21.33 14.87
C CYS A 361 5.07 21.13 15.42
N VAL A 362 4.53 22.14 16.10
CA VAL A 362 3.14 22.20 16.55
C VAL A 362 2.35 23.24 15.74
N PRO A 363 1.01 23.16 15.69
CA PRO A 363 0.19 24.22 15.09
C PRO A 363 0.47 25.58 15.72
N ASN A 364 0.51 26.63 14.91
CA ASN A 364 0.58 28.00 15.42
C ASN A 364 -0.83 28.55 15.61
N LEU A 365 -1.14 28.94 16.85
CA LEU A 365 -2.42 29.56 17.21
C LEU A 365 -2.43 31.07 17.02
N PHE A 366 -1.26 31.69 16.76
CA PHE A 366 -1.09 33.14 16.59
C PHE A 366 -1.61 34.00 17.74
N GLY A 367 -1.83 33.40 18.92
CA GLY A 367 -2.46 34.08 20.06
C GLY A 367 -3.96 34.32 19.90
N THR A 368 -4.60 33.74 18.87
CA THR A 368 -6.04 33.87 18.62
C THR A 368 -6.84 33.16 19.74
N PRO A 369 -7.64 33.89 20.54
CA PRO A 369 -8.36 33.31 21.66
C PRO A 369 -9.35 32.22 21.23
N GLY A 370 -9.41 31.14 22.02
CA GLY A 370 -10.38 30.06 21.88
C GLY A 370 -10.06 28.99 20.83
N VAL A 371 -9.05 29.19 19.97
CA VAL A 371 -8.65 28.20 18.95
C VAL A 371 -8.31 26.85 19.60
N GLU A 372 -7.47 26.83 20.64
CA GLU A 372 -7.06 25.60 21.33
C GLU A 372 -8.25 24.80 21.89
N ARG A 373 -9.31 25.48 22.31
CA ARG A 373 -10.47 24.86 22.96
C ARG A 373 -11.52 24.37 21.96
N TRP A 374 -11.76 25.13 20.89
CA TRP A 374 -12.92 24.93 20.02
C TRP A 374 -12.57 24.44 18.62
N ALA A 375 -11.35 24.72 18.12
CA ALA A 375 -10.90 24.25 16.82
C ALA A 375 -10.52 22.77 16.83
N GLN A 376 -10.54 22.16 15.65
CA GLN A 376 -9.94 20.86 15.39
C GLN A 376 -8.64 21.03 14.64
N PHE A 377 -7.63 20.27 15.03
CA PHE A 377 -6.37 20.15 14.30
C PHE A 377 -6.36 18.87 13.46
N ILE A 378 -5.34 18.69 12.64
CA ILE A 378 -5.15 17.48 11.83
C ILE A 378 -3.66 17.22 11.59
N LYS A 379 -2.95 16.92 12.68
CA LYS A 379 -1.52 16.57 12.66
C LYS A 379 -1.28 15.10 12.96
N THR A 380 -2.20 14.45 13.66
CA THR A 380 -2.12 13.04 14.07
C THR A 380 -3.29 12.21 13.52
N VAL A 381 -3.17 10.89 13.59
CA VAL A 381 -4.28 9.98 13.26
C VAL A 381 -5.43 10.13 14.27
N ASP A 382 -5.13 10.42 15.53
CA ASP A 382 -6.15 10.68 16.55
C ASP A 382 -6.93 11.95 16.25
N ASP A 383 -6.26 12.99 15.75
CA ASP A 383 -6.92 14.22 15.28
C ASP A 383 -7.90 13.91 14.14
N ALA A 384 -7.48 13.13 13.13
CA ALA A 384 -8.33 12.71 12.03
C ALA A 384 -9.54 11.89 12.52
N ARG A 385 -9.35 11.04 13.54
CA ARG A 385 -10.43 10.26 14.17
C ARG A 385 -11.41 11.16 14.93
N GLN A 386 -10.90 12.13 15.69
CA GLN A 386 -11.73 13.12 16.39
C GLN A 386 -12.50 14.01 15.42
N LEU A 387 -11.88 14.42 14.33
CA LEU A 387 -12.50 15.20 13.27
C LEU A 387 -13.67 14.43 12.63
N ARG A 388 -13.43 13.18 12.22
CA ARG A 388 -14.47 12.30 11.68
C ARG A 388 -15.64 12.17 12.67
N ARG A 389 -15.33 11.85 13.93
CA ARG A 389 -16.36 11.68 14.97
C ARG A 389 -17.20 12.95 15.12
N ARG A 390 -16.59 14.14 15.25
CA ARG A 390 -17.34 15.40 15.40
C ARG A 390 -18.20 15.70 14.17
N LEU A 391 -17.72 15.44 12.95
CA LEU A 391 -18.52 15.62 11.73
C LEU A 391 -19.80 14.78 11.77
N PHE A 392 -19.68 13.49 12.08
CA PHE A 392 -20.83 12.59 12.18
C PHE A 392 -21.76 12.94 13.33
N GLU A 393 -21.23 13.32 14.50
CA GLU A 393 -22.05 13.81 15.61
C GLU A 393 -22.87 15.07 15.23
N GLN A 394 -22.32 15.95 14.39
CA GLN A 394 -23.08 17.11 13.88
C GLN A 394 -24.16 16.70 12.88
N LEU A 395 -23.90 15.72 12.01
CA LEU A 395 -24.90 15.16 11.10
C LEU A 395 -26.06 14.49 11.86
N GLU A 396 -25.76 13.71 12.90
CA GLU A 396 -26.76 13.11 13.77
C GLU A 396 -27.59 14.18 14.49
N LYS A 397 -26.94 15.18 15.09
CA LYS A 397 -27.62 16.30 15.74
C LYS A 397 -28.49 17.09 14.77
N ALA A 398 -28.00 17.33 13.56
CA ALA A 398 -28.73 18.02 12.51
C ALA A 398 -29.97 17.26 12.03
N SER A 399 -29.97 15.93 12.16
CA SER A 399 -31.08 15.05 11.77
C SER A 399 -32.17 14.93 12.85
N MET A 400 -31.95 15.51 14.04
CA MET A 400 -32.93 15.48 15.13
C MET A 400 -34.16 16.35 14.83
N PRO A 401 -35.38 15.92 15.24
CA PRO A 401 -36.57 16.73 15.10
C PRO A 401 -36.52 17.98 15.99
N GLY A 402 -37.18 19.06 15.56
CA GLY A 402 -37.32 20.30 16.33
C GLY A 402 -36.27 21.39 16.06
N LEU A 403 -35.34 21.14 15.14
CA LEU A 403 -34.42 22.18 14.64
C LEU A 403 -35.03 22.97 13.49
N THR A 404 -34.83 24.28 13.50
CA THR A 404 -35.11 25.14 12.34
C THR A 404 -34.09 24.88 11.23
N GLU A 405 -34.45 25.19 9.98
CA GLU A 405 -33.55 25.00 8.84
C GLU A 405 -32.23 25.77 9.01
N GLN A 406 -32.28 26.99 9.56
CA GLN A 406 -31.07 27.78 9.82
C GLN A 406 -30.16 27.11 10.85
N GLN A 407 -30.71 26.58 11.94
CA GLN A 407 -29.93 25.86 12.95
C GLN A 407 -29.27 24.61 12.37
N VAL A 408 -29.93 23.92 11.45
CA VAL A 408 -29.35 22.78 10.72
C VAL A 408 -28.19 23.25 9.85
N ARG A 409 -28.37 24.33 9.06
CA ARG A 409 -27.30 24.90 8.21
C ARG A 409 -26.10 25.36 9.04
N ASP A 410 -26.33 26.03 10.16
CA ASP A 410 -25.25 26.48 11.06
C ASP A 410 -24.45 25.30 11.62
N LYS A 411 -25.13 24.21 12.02
CA LYS A 411 -24.48 22.98 12.50
C LYS A 411 -23.71 22.23 11.42
N LEU A 412 -24.15 22.33 10.16
CA LEU A 412 -23.51 21.66 9.04
C LEU A 412 -22.57 22.56 8.24
N ARG A 413 -22.34 23.79 8.72
CA ARG A 413 -21.29 24.66 8.20
C ARG A 413 -19.95 24.25 8.77
N VAL A 414 -19.05 23.86 7.87
CA VAL A 414 -17.65 23.55 8.15
C VAL A 414 -16.77 24.72 7.74
N ILE A 415 -15.99 25.25 8.67
CA ILE A 415 -15.03 26.32 8.40
C ILE A 415 -13.60 25.79 8.57
N ILE A 416 -12.80 25.94 7.53
CA ILE A 416 -11.39 25.58 7.50
C ILE A 416 -10.57 26.87 7.50
N VAL A 417 -9.67 27.03 8.46
CA VAL A 417 -8.76 28.17 8.55
C VAL A 417 -7.38 27.74 8.07
N GLY A 418 -6.93 28.31 6.95
CA GLY A 418 -5.69 28.01 6.26
C GLY A 418 -5.91 27.56 4.83
N GLY A 419 -5.50 28.37 3.87
CA GLY A 419 -5.53 28.13 2.43
C GLY A 419 -4.30 27.42 1.88
N GLY A 420 -3.43 26.85 2.72
CA GLY A 420 -2.32 26.00 2.28
C GLY A 420 -2.79 24.64 1.73
N PRO A 421 -1.87 23.80 1.22
CA PRO A 421 -2.19 22.48 0.67
C PRO A 421 -3.09 21.64 1.58
N THR A 422 -2.75 21.54 2.87
CA THR A 422 -3.53 20.77 3.85
C THR A 422 -4.97 21.27 3.97
N GLY A 423 -5.20 22.58 4.05
CA GLY A 423 -6.55 23.11 4.17
C GLY A 423 -7.38 22.90 2.92
N VAL A 424 -6.77 23.08 1.73
CA VAL A 424 -7.44 22.81 0.45
C VAL A 424 -7.77 21.32 0.29
N GLU A 425 -6.86 20.42 0.65
CA GLU A 425 -7.10 18.97 0.62
C GLU A 425 -8.24 18.56 1.55
N ILE A 426 -8.34 19.15 2.74
CA ILE A 426 -9.47 18.90 3.66
C ILE A 426 -10.78 19.39 3.06
N CYS A 427 -10.81 20.59 2.48
CA CYS A 427 -12.01 21.11 1.82
C CYS A 427 -12.46 20.19 0.67
N ALA A 428 -11.51 19.78 -0.17
CA ALA A 428 -11.74 18.86 -1.26
C ALA A 428 -12.28 17.49 -0.79
N GLU A 429 -11.65 16.91 0.22
CA GLU A 429 -12.04 15.63 0.79
C GLU A 429 -13.42 15.68 1.45
N MET A 430 -13.74 16.75 2.18
CA MET A 430 -15.05 16.94 2.81
C MET A 430 -16.14 17.20 1.77
N TRP A 431 -15.82 17.94 0.72
CA TRP A 431 -16.74 18.18 -0.38
C TRP A 431 -17.09 16.87 -1.10
N ASP A 432 -16.08 16.05 -1.41
CA ASP A 432 -16.29 14.74 -2.03
C ASP A 432 -17.21 13.88 -1.16
N LEU A 433 -16.92 13.80 0.15
CA LEU A 433 -17.72 13.07 1.12
C LEU A 433 -19.19 13.54 1.14
N ALA A 434 -19.42 14.86 1.13
CA ALA A 434 -20.74 15.47 1.15
C ALA A 434 -21.55 15.22 -0.14
N HIS A 435 -20.87 15.13 -1.29
CA HIS A 435 -21.51 14.94 -2.60
C HIS A 435 -21.57 13.47 -3.04
N SER A 436 -20.90 12.55 -2.34
CA SER A 436 -20.99 11.10 -2.59
C SER A 436 -21.85 10.39 -1.56
N ASP A 437 -21.27 10.15 -0.39
CA ASP A 437 -21.74 9.12 0.52
C ASP A 437 -22.74 9.69 1.53
N LEU A 438 -22.54 10.93 1.98
CA LEU A 438 -23.48 11.58 2.89
C LEU A 438 -24.87 11.78 2.28
N GLN A 439 -24.98 11.97 0.96
CA GLN A 439 -26.29 12.03 0.28
C GLN A 439 -27.09 10.75 0.45
N LYS A 440 -26.42 9.59 0.54
CA LYS A 440 -27.06 8.29 0.74
C LYS A 440 -27.37 8.03 2.22
N LEU A 441 -26.46 8.41 3.11
CA LEU A 441 -26.55 8.13 4.54
C LEU A 441 -27.46 9.11 5.29
N TYR A 442 -27.45 10.39 4.90
CA TYR A 442 -28.17 11.49 5.55
C TYR A 442 -28.99 12.32 4.54
N PRO A 443 -29.92 11.71 3.78
CA PRO A 443 -30.61 12.38 2.66
C PRO A 443 -31.42 13.62 3.06
N GLY A 444 -31.81 13.77 4.33
CA GLY A 444 -32.59 14.93 4.80
C GLY A 444 -31.77 16.16 5.20
N VAL A 445 -30.45 16.03 5.32
CA VAL A 445 -29.56 17.11 5.80
C VAL A 445 -28.25 17.25 5.03
N ALA A 446 -27.83 16.25 4.26
CA ALA A 446 -26.56 16.28 3.54
C ALA A 446 -26.46 17.43 2.52
N ASP A 447 -27.58 17.82 1.91
CA ASP A 447 -27.71 18.96 1.00
C ASP A 447 -27.51 20.34 1.67
N LYS A 448 -27.57 20.39 3.00
CA LYS A 448 -27.41 21.61 3.81
C LYS A 448 -25.98 21.82 4.31
N LEU A 449 -25.08 20.86 4.08
CA LEU A 449 -23.68 20.97 4.45
C LEU A 449 -22.97 22.00 3.57
N SER A 450 -22.34 22.99 4.19
CA SER A 450 -21.58 24.04 3.52
C SER A 450 -20.14 24.07 3.99
N ILE A 451 -19.22 24.43 3.10
CA ILE A 451 -17.78 24.42 3.37
C ILE A 451 -17.23 25.81 3.03
N ALA A 452 -16.49 26.40 3.96
CA ALA A 452 -15.77 27.64 3.76
C ALA A 452 -14.29 27.48 4.12
N ILE A 453 -13.40 28.02 3.29
CA ILE A 453 -11.97 28.10 3.56
C ILE A 453 -11.58 29.57 3.75
N HIS A 454 -10.94 29.88 4.88
CA HIS A 454 -10.49 31.21 5.24
C HIS A 454 -8.97 31.27 5.23
N ASP A 455 -8.39 32.28 4.58
CA ASP A 455 -6.97 32.58 4.67
C ASP A 455 -6.76 34.09 4.81
N VAL A 456 -5.76 34.49 5.58
CA VAL A 456 -5.30 35.88 5.71
C VAL A 456 -4.58 36.35 4.45
N ALA A 457 -3.95 35.43 3.72
CA ALA A 457 -3.30 35.70 2.45
C ALA A 457 -4.32 36.11 1.37
N PRO A 458 -3.90 36.90 0.37
CA PRO A 458 -4.80 37.35 -0.70
C PRO A 458 -5.22 36.22 -1.65
N HIS A 459 -4.49 35.10 -1.66
CA HIS A 459 -4.79 33.90 -2.46
C HIS A 459 -4.44 32.63 -1.67
N ILE A 460 -5.22 31.57 -1.89
CA ILE A 460 -4.91 30.22 -1.39
C ILE A 460 -3.69 29.66 -2.13
N LEU A 461 -3.06 28.64 -1.55
CA LEU A 461 -1.95 27.90 -2.15
C LEU A 461 -0.80 28.83 -2.60
N SER A 462 -0.44 29.80 -1.76
CA SER A 462 0.58 30.84 -2.08
C SER A 462 1.98 30.30 -2.40
N ALA A 463 2.23 29.00 -2.20
CA ALA A 463 3.45 28.31 -2.62
C ALA A 463 3.42 27.88 -4.10
N TYR A 464 2.29 28.04 -4.78
CA TYR A 464 2.10 27.70 -6.19
C TYR A 464 2.11 28.94 -7.08
N ASP A 465 2.44 28.73 -8.36
CA ASP A 465 2.37 29.79 -9.37
C ASP A 465 0.93 30.25 -9.63
N GLN A 466 0.80 31.48 -10.12
CA GLN A 466 -0.48 32.17 -10.29
C GLN A 466 -1.55 31.35 -10.99
N LYS A 467 -1.21 30.78 -12.15
CA LYS A 467 -2.14 29.98 -12.93
C LYS A 467 -2.70 28.79 -12.14
N LEU A 468 -1.88 28.17 -11.28
CA LEU A 468 -2.25 26.96 -10.55
C LEU A 468 -3.17 27.29 -9.36
N TYR A 469 -2.86 28.34 -8.60
CA TYR A 469 -3.77 28.73 -7.51
C TYR A 469 -5.07 29.33 -8.03
N GLU A 470 -5.06 30.03 -9.17
CA GLU A 470 -6.27 30.55 -9.82
C GLU A 470 -7.16 29.41 -10.29
N TYR A 471 -6.58 28.41 -10.98
CA TYR A 471 -7.28 27.19 -11.37
C TYR A 471 -7.89 26.48 -10.17
N ALA A 472 -7.12 26.28 -9.10
CA ALA A 472 -7.62 25.65 -7.88
C ALA A 472 -8.77 26.44 -7.25
N ARG A 473 -8.65 27.77 -7.18
CA ARG A 473 -9.70 28.65 -6.65
C ARG A 473 -10.99 28.55 -7.48
N GLU A 474 -10.89 28.62 -8.80
CA GLU A 474 -12.04 28.46 -9.71
C GLU A 474 -12.74 27.14 -9.48
N ARG A 475 -11.99 26.04 -9.41
CA ARG A 475 -12.53 24.70 -9.14
C ARG A 475 -13.18 24.54 -7.77
N LEU A 476 -12.68 25.23 -6.73
CA LEU A 476 -13.34 25.22 -5.42
C LEU A 476 -14.65 26.03 -5.45
N VAL A 477 -14.66 27.18 -6.13
CA VAL A 477 -15.87 28.03 -6.27
C VAL A 477 -16.95 27.33 -7.10
N GLU A 478 -16.58 26.69 -8.22
CA GLU A 478 -17.51 25.86 -9.02
C GLU A 478 -18.17 24.74 -8.21
N ARG A 479 -17.51 24.31 -7.13
CA ARG A 479 -17.98 23.29 -6.20
C ARG A 479 -18.79 23.87 -5.03
N ASN A 480 -19.16 25.15 -5.08
CA ASN A 480 -19.86 25.86 -4.00
C ASN A 480 -19.10 25.87 -2.67
N ILE A 481 -17.76 25.81 -2.72
CA ILE A 481 -16.91 26.03 -1.53
C ILE A 481 -16.64 27.53 -1.44
N GLU A 482 -16.98 28.14 -0.30
CA GLU A 482 -16.71 29.56 -0.07
C GLU A 482 -15.22 29.79 0.16
N VAL A 483 -14.56 30.52 -0.74
CA VAL A 483 -13.14 30.87 -0.60
C VAL A 483 -13.03 32.31 -0.10
N ARG A 484 -12.64 32.47 1.17
CA ARG A 484 -12.51 33.76 1.88
C ARG A 484 -11.04 34.11 2.10
N THR A 485 -10.45 34.82 1.14
CA THR A 485 -9.09 35.36 1.28
C THR A 485 -9.11 36.73 1.97
N ASN A 486 -7.94 37.20 2.45
CA ASN A 486 -7.84 38.40 3.29
C ASN A 486 -8.75 38.36 4.53
N SER A 487 -9.02 37.16 5.06
CA SER A 487 -9.89 36.96 6.21
C SER A 487 -9.06 36.88 7.50
N HIS A 488 -9.21 37.88 8.37
CA HIS A 488 -8.45 37.99 9.61
C HIS A 488 -9.27 37.43 10.77
N ILE A 489 -8.81 36.31 11.33
CA ILE A 489 -9.48 35.65 12.44
C ILE A 489 -9.16 36.36 13.76
N GLU A 490 -10.18 36.85 14.45
CA GLU A 490 -10.03 37.57 15.73
C GLU A 490 -10.12 36.63 16.93
N ARG A 491 -11.12 35.74 16.94
CA ARG A 491 -11.36 34.77 18.03
C ARG A 491 -12.26 33.63 17.58
N VAL A 492 -12.21 32.54 18.32
CA VAL A 492 -13.09 31.37 18.14
C VAL A 492 -13.89 31.13 19.41
N GLU A 493 -15.20 30.96 19.27
CA GLU A 493 -16.10 30.56 20.35
C GLU A 493 -16.76 29.21 20.04
N GLN A 494 -17.57 28.73 20.97
CA GLN A 494 -18.30 27.49 20.79
C GLN A 494 -19.26 27.62 19.58
N PHE A 495 -18.94 26.89 18.51
CA PHE A 495 -19.70 26.87 17.25
C PHE A 495 -19.71 28.19 16.48
N GLU A 496 -18.74 29.07 16.70
CA GLU A 496 -18.70 30.38 16.06
C GLU A 496 -17.27 30.84 15.77
N LEU A 497 -17.07 31.39 14.58
CA LEU A 497 -15.85 32.08 14.16
C LEU A 497 -16.10 33.58 14.09
N TYR A 498 -15.17 34.38 14.59
CA TYR A 498 -15.21 35.83 14.46
C TYR A 498 -14.08 36.30 13.55
N THR A 499 -14.45 37.00 12.49
CA THR A 499 -13.51 37.63 11.56
C THR A 499 -13.69 39.13 11.56
N LYS A 500 -12.62 39.85 11.26
CA LYS A 500 -12.66 41.32 11.17
C LYS A 500 -13.57 41.80 10.03
N GLU A 501 -13.62 41.03 8.94
CA GLU A 501 -14.34 41.40 7.72
C GLU A 501 -15.83 41.06 7.76
N ASP A 502 -16.18 39.87 8.23
CA ASP A 502 -17.57 39.34 8.19
C ASP A 502 -18.25 39.32 9.57
N GLY A 503 -17.52 39.61 10.65
CA GLY A 503 -18.03 39.54 12.01
C GLY A 503 -18.28 38.09 12.45
N ARG A 504 -19.48 37.81 12.98
CA ARG A 504 -19.84 36.51 13.55
C ARG A 504 -20.28 35.53 12.45
N LEU A 505 -19.61 34.39 12.37
CA LEU A 505 -19.89 33.29 11.45
C LEU A 505 -20.21 32.00 12.24
N PRO A 506 -21.49 31.55 12.27
CA PRO A 506 -21.85 30.27 12.89
C PRO A 506 -21.23 29.09 12.15
N CYS A 507 -20.74 28.08 12.87
CA CYS A 507 -20.24 26.83 12.30
C CYS A 507 -20.32 25.66 13.28
N GLY A 508 -20.75 24.48 12.83
CA GLY A 508 -20.75 23.29 13.69
C GLY A 508 -19.38 22.62 13.80
N LEU A 509 -18.48 22.89 12.85
CA LEU A 509 -17.13 22.34 12.82
C LEU A 509 -16.13 23.38 12.33
N LEU A 510 -15.10 23.64 13.13
CA LEU A 510 -14.00 24.52 12.78
C LEU A 510 -12.69 23.74 12.75
N ILE A 511 -11.93 23.86 11.67
CA ILE A 511 -10.66 23.16 11.46
C ILE A 511 -9.55 24.17 11.29
N TRP A 512 -8.51 24.08 12.12
CA TRP A 512 -7.34 24.95 12.07
C TRP A 512 -6.18 24.22 11.36
N ALA A 513 -5.93 24.61 10.12
CA ALA A 513 -4.93 24.01 9.23
C ALA A 513 -3.83 25.00 8.81
N THR A 514 -3.64 26.09 9.58
CA THR A 514 -2.65 27.12 9.28
C THR A 514 -1.59 27.27 10.37
N GLY A 515 -0.38 27.65 9.93
CA GLY A 515 0.73 28.03 10.79
C GLY A 515 1.44 26.86 11.46
N ASN A 516 2.77 26.86 11.38
CA ASN A 516 3.63 26.01 12.19
C ASN A 516 4.35 26.87 13.22
N LYS A 517 4.47 26.35 14.44
CA LYS A 517 5.29 26.88 15.53
C LYS A 517 6.25 25.80 15.99
N ASN A 518 7.41 26.20 16.49
CA ASN A 518 8.35 25.26 17.09
C ASN A 518 7.77 24.60 18.35
N VAL A 519 8.28 23.41 18.66
CA VAL A 519 7.95 22.76 19.92
C VAL A 519 8.63 23.50 21.10
N PRO A 520 8.03 23.52 22.30
CA PRO A 520 8.58 24.22 23.47
C PRO A 520 10.00 23.83 23.84
N LEU A 521 10.40 22.58 23.57
CA LEU A 521 11.77 22.11 23.75
C LEU A 521 12.78 23.04 23.06
N ILE A 522 12.53 23.45 21.81
CA ILE A 522 13.46 24.25 21.02
C ILE A 522 13.72 25.63 21.64
N ASP A 523 12.74 26.20 22.35
CA ASP A 523 12.89 27.50 23.00
C ASP A 523 13.92 27.45 24.15
N LYS A 524 13.99 26.33 24.87
CA LYS A 524 14.88 26.15 26.03
C LYS A 524 16.32 25.83 25.65
N LEU A 525 16.56 25.22 24.48
CA LEU A 525 17.87 24.70 24.11
C LEU A 525 18.93 25.79 23.94
N GLN A 526 20.12 25.51 24.50
CA GLN A 526 21.34 26.30 24.33
C GLN A 526 22.00 26.01 22.98
N ALA A 527 21.42 26.54 21.92
CA ALA A 527 21.90 26.41 20.55
C ALA A 527 21.54 27.65 19.72
N LYS A 528 22.27 27.87 18.61
CA LYS A 528 21.99 28.98 17.70
C LYS A 528 20.63 28.78 17.03
N LYS A 529 19.81 29.84 16.96
CA LYS A 529 18.44 29.80 16.42
C LYS A 529 18.24 30.81 15.30
N ALA A 530 17.37 30.47 14.35
CA ALA A 530 17.00 31.35 13.25
C ALA A 530 16.19 32.57 13.75
N LYS A 531 16.30 33.70 13.03
CA LYS A 531 15.45 34.88 13.22
C LYS A 531 14.12 34.65 12.47
N GLY A 532 12.98 34.88 13.13
CA GLY A 532 11.65 34.60 12.56
C GLY A 532 11.03 33.33 13.14
N LEU A 533 10.70 32.34 12.30
CA LEU A 533 10.27 31.02 12.79
C LEU A 533 11.44 30.38 13.56
N VAL A 534 11.28 30.24 14.88
CA VAL A 534 12.33 29.74 15.76
C VAL A 534 12.69 28.30 15.39
N ARG A 535 13.88 28.09 14.85
CA ARG A 535 14.43 26.78 14.46
C ARG A 535 15.88 26.72 14.86
N LEU A 536 16.37 25.53 15.23
CA LEU A 536 17.80 25.34 15.46
C LEU A 536 18.56 25.51 14.15
N LEU A 537 19.65 26.26 14.18
CA LEU A 537 20.53 26.41 13.03
C LEU A 537 21.58 25.30 13.01
N THR A 538 21.79 24.77 11.82
CA THR A 538 22.77 23.73 11.53
C THR A 538 23.73 24.17 10.45
N ASP A 539 24.92 23.57 10.43
CA ASP A 539 25.84 23.70 9.31
C ASP A 539 25.36 22.92 8.08
N ASN A 540 26.16 22.96 7.00
CA ASN A 540 25.87 22.22 5.77
C ASN A 540 25.98 20.69 5.93
N ARG A 541 26.33 20.17 7.10
CA ARG A 541 26.35 18.73 7.45
C ARG A 541 25.29 18.38 8.49
N LEU A 542 24.34 19.29 8.74
CA LEU A 542 23.23 19.13 9.67
C LEU A 542 23.65 19.01 11.14
N ARG A 543 24.86 19.47 11.49
CA ARG A 543 25.37 19.54 12.88
C ARG A 543 24.85 20.81 13.54
N VAL A 544 24.40 20.71 14.80
CA VAL A 544 23.79 21.85 15.52
C VAL A 544 24.87 22.82 16.00
N TYR A 545 24.68 24.11 15.73
CA TYR A 545 25.59 25.16 16.21
C TYR A 545 25.39 25.45 17.71
N LYS A 546 26.51 25.72 18.40
CA LYS A 546 26.50 26.25 19.76
C LYS A 546 25.92 27.67 19.82
N PRO A 547 25.51 28.15 21.02
CA PRO A 547 25.16 29.55 21.20
C PRO A 547 26.29 30.46 20.70
N ASN A 548 25.94 31.53 19.99
CA ASN A 548 26.89 32.56 19.50
C ASN A 548 27.93 32.10 18.45
N ALA A 549 27.76 30.94 17.80
CA ALA A 549 28.67 30.54 16.72
C ALA A 549 28.62 31.52 15.52
N ASP A 550 29.78 31.92 15.00
CA ASP A 550 29.90 32.66 13.75
C ASP A 550 29.43 31.75 12.61
N GLY A 551 28.34 32.14 11.94
CA GLY A 551 27.68 31.30 10.94
C GLY A 551 28.54 31.09 9.71
N GLY A 552 28.95 29.84 9.44
CA GLY A 552 29.80 29.48 8.31
C GLY A 552 30.45 28.10 8.47
N ASP A 553 31.13 27.62 7.43
CA ASP A 553 31.95 26.39 7.46
C ASP A 553 33.13 26.58 8.43
N GLY A 554 32.88 26.36 9.73
CA GLY A 554 33.84 26.60 10.80
C GLY A 554 33.23 27.09 12.14
N GLY A 555 31.93 27.41 12.18
CA GLY A 555 31.26 27.77 13.43
C GLY A 555 31.30 26.63 14.46
N ASP A 556 31.40 26.97 15.75
CA ASP A 556 31.46 25.98 16.83
C ASP A 556 30.15 25.17 16.90
N VAL A 557 30.25 23.85 16.77
CA VAL A 557 29.11 22.91 16.74
C VAL A 557 29.16 21.96 17.92
N TRP A 558 27.98 21.52 18.36
CA TRP A 558 27.86 20.46 19.35
C TRP A 558 28.31 19.12 18.74
N LYS A 559 29.39 18.53 19.28
CA LYS A 559 29.96 17.29 18.76
C LYS A 559 28.97 16.14 18.92
N GLY A 560 28.64 15.47 17.81
CA GLY A 560 27.72 14.33 17.80
C GLY A 560 26.24 14.70 17.88
N VAL A 561 25.89 15.99 17.76
CA VAL A 561 24.51 16.48 17.79
C VAL A 561 24.09 16.98 16.41
N TYR A 562 22.99 16.44 15.90
CA TYR A 562 22.45 16.74 14.58
C TYR A 562 21.01 17.26 14.67
N GLY A 563 20.61 18.11 13.73
CA GLY A 563 19.28 18.71 13.69
C GLY A 563 18.57 18.45 12.37
N LEU A 564 17.34 17.93 12.41
CA LEU A 564 16.55 17.58 11.22
C LEU A 564 15.11 18.08 11.28
N GLY A 565 14.42 17.99 10.14
CA GLY A 565 12.99 18.24 10.01
C GLY A 565 12.60 19.71 10.24
N ASP A 566 11.36 19.92 10.67
CA ASP A 566 10.78 21.26 10.82
C ASP A 566 11.41 22.06 11.97
N ALA A 567 11.97 21.38 12.97
CA ALA A 567 12.61 22.00 14.12
C ALA A 567 13.98 22.63 13.80
N CYS A 568 14.60 22.26 12.68
CA CYS A 568 15.98 22.64 12.36
C CYS A 568 16.13 23.14 10.92
N ASP A 569 16.94 24.17 10.72
CA ASP A 569 17.25 24.74 9.40
C ASP A 569 18.75 24.80 9.13
N VAL A 570 19.13 24.89 7.86
CA VAL A 570 20.53 25.07 7.46
C VAL A 570 20.82 26.56 7.40
N GLU A 571 21.87 26.99 8.09
CA GLU A 571 22.25 28.41 8.08
C GLU A 571 22.63 28.88 6.67
N GLY A 572 22.11 30.05 6.28
CA GLY A 572 22.32 30.61 4.94
C GLY A 572 21.49 29.96 3.81
N ALA A 573 20.73 28.90 4.10
CA ALA A 573 19.89 28.22 3.13
C ALA A 573 18.53 27.83 3.77
N PRO A 574 17.63 28.81 4.01
CA PRO A 574 16.35 28.53 4.65
C PRO A 574 15.49 27.61 3.79
N LEU A 575 15.02 26.52 4.37
CA LEU A 575 14.20 25.51 3.69
C LEU A 575 12.78 25.46 4.27
N PRO A 576 11.76 25.16 3.45
CA PRO A 576 10.39 25.07 3.93
C PRO A 576 10.19 23.87 4.88
N THR A 577 9.20 23.96 5.77
CA THR A 577 8.85 22.90 6.74
C THR A 577 8.00 21.83 6.06
N THR A 578 8.62 21.02 5.20
CA THR A 578 7.94 19.96 4.44
C THR A 578 8.50 18.57 4.77
N ALA A 579 7.65 17.57 4.59
CA ALA A 579 8.03 16.16 4.71
C ALA A 579 9.19 15.79 3.76
N GLU A 580 9.26 16.38 2.56
CA GLU A 580 10.32 16.11 1.59
C GLU A 580 11.69 16.59 2.10
N VAL A 581 11.76 17.80 2.68
CA VAL A 581 12.98 18.32 3.31
C VAL A 581 13.41 17.41 4.45
N ALA A 582 12.47 17.01 5.32
CA ALA A 582 12.74 16.11 6.44
C ALA A 582 13.31 14.76 5.99
N VAL A 583 12.70 14.13 4.97
CA VAL A 583 13.13 12.85 4.41
C VAL A 583 14.49 12.95 3.72
N GLN A 584 14.76 14.02 2.96
CA GLN A 584 16.05 14.20 2.30
C GLN A 584 17.17 14.44 3.32
N LYS A 585 16.93 15.28 4.34
CA LYS A 585 17.88 15.50 5.45
C LYS A 585 18.20 14.18 6.16
N ALA A 586 17.18 13.37 6.48
CA ALA A 586 17.36 12.08 7.13
C ALA A 586 18.16 11.06 6.30
N ARG A 587 17.86 10.95 4.99
CA ARG A 587 18.61 10.05 4.09
C ARG A 587 20.06 10.48 3.90
N TYR A 588 20.29 11.78 3.78
CA TYR A 588 21.64 12.33 3.72
C TYR A 588 22.41 11.99 5.00
N LEU A 589 21.83 12.24 6.18
CA LEU A 589 22.52 11.96 7.44
C LEU A 589 22.77 10.46 7.63
N ALA A 590 21.82 9.60 7.26
CA ALA A 590 22.02 8.16 7.27
C ALA A 590 23.21 7.73 6.39
N SER A 591 23.30 8.29 5.17
CA SER A 591 24.44 8.02 4.27
C SER A 591 25.77 8.48 4.88
N VAL A 592 25.79 9.68 5.46
CA VAL A 592 26.98 10.23 6.14
C VAL A 592 27.42 9.35 7.32
N LEU A 593 26.48 8.90 8.15
CA LEU A 593 26.78 8.08 9.32
C LEU A 593 27.15 6.64 8.96
N ASN A 594 26.56 6.05 7.92
CA ASN A 594 26.86 4.68 7.51
C ASN A 594 28.19 4.56 6.75
N SER A 595 28.61 5.61 6.03
CA SER A 595 29.80 5.59 5.16
C SER A 595 30.92 6.56 5.58
N ASP A 596 30.75 7.26 6.70
CA ASP A 596 31.64 8.33 7.18
C ASP A 596 31.92 9.45 6.15
N SER A 597 31.00 9.64 5.19
CA SER A 597 31.11 10.65 4.13
C SER A 597 31.17 12.07 4.69
N LYS A 598 31.98 12.92 4.05
CA LYS A 598 32.11 14.36 4.37
C LYS A 598 31.40 15.28 3.37
N THR A 599 30.58 14.73 2.47
CA THR A 599 29.85 15.53 1.48
C THR A 599 28.85 16.47 2.17
N PRO A 600 28.72 17.74 1.75
CA PRO A 600 27.71 18.64 2.31
C PRO A 600 26.30 18.31 1.81
N TYR A 601 25.31 18.58 2.64
CA TYR A 601 23.89 18.47 2.31
C TYR A 601 23.51 19.49 1.23
N LYS A 602 22.79 19.01 0.21
CA LYS A 602 22.18 19.85 -0.81
C LYS A 602 20.73 19.40 -1.00
N PHE A 603 19.79 20.29 -0.72
CA PHE A 603 18.38 20.03 -0.96
C PHE A 603 18.09 19.98 -2.46
N ARG A 604 17.32 19.00 -2.90
CA ARG A 604 16.84 18.89 -4.29
C ARG A 604 15.33 19.09 -4.26
N PRO A 605 14.80 20.27 -4.67
CA PRO A 605 13.37 20.50 -4.66
C PRO A 605 12.67 19.50 -5.57
N LYS A 606 11.48 19.08 -5.15
CA LYS A 606 10.52 18.33 -5.97
C LYS A 606 9.24 19.14 -6.02
N GLY A 607 8.51 19.02 -7.12
CA GLY A 607 7.24 19.69 -7.33
C GLY A 607 6.23 19.39 -6.23
N LEU A 608 5.57 20.46 -5.77
CA LEU A 608 4.44 20.35 -4.87
C LEU A 608 3.25 19.78 -5.62
N VAL A 609 2.51 18.87 -4.97
CA VAL A 609 1.30 18.27 -5.49
C VAL A 609 0.18 18.46 -4.46
N THR A 610 -0.97 18.96 -4.89
CA THR A 610 -2.14 19.19 -4.01
C THR A 610 -3.38 18.60 -4.66
N TYR A 611 -4.14 17.82 -3.90
CA TYR A 611 -5.47 17.36 -4.32
C TYR A 611 -6.51 18.48 -4.13
N ILE A 612 -7.36 18.70 -5.13
CA ILE A 612 -8.37 19.77 -5.09
C ILE A 612 -9.81 19.25 -5.26
N GLY A 613 -10.05 17.94 -5.09
CA GLY A 613 -11.40 17.36 -5.08
C GLY A 613 -11.81 16.77 -6.43
N SER A 614 -12.82 15.89 -6.43
CA SER A 614 -13.42 15.31 -7.63
C SER A 614 -12.43 14.76 -8.67
N HIS A 615 -11.43 14.00 -8.23
CA HIS A 615 -10.39 13.44 -9.12
C HIS A 615 -9.57 14.51 -9.87
N ASP A 616 -9.38 15.68 -9.25
CA ASP A 616 -8.63 16.82 -9.77
C ASP A 616 -7.46 17.20 -8.82
N GLY A 617 -6.40 17.78 -9.37
CA GLY A 617 -5.20 18.17 -8.63
C GLY A 617 -4.40 19.25 -9.36
N ILE A 618 -3.37 19.74 -8.69
CA ILE A 618 -2.36 20.65 -9.27
C ILE A 618 -0.94 20.17 -8.95
N ILE A 619 -0.02 20.34 -9.90
CA ILE A 619 1.42 20.07 -9.74
C ILE A 619 2.19 21.32 -10.13
N GLN A 620 3.09 21.77 -9.25
CA GLN A 620 3.97 22.91 -9.53
C GLN A 620 4.96 22.60 -10.67
N ASP A 621 5.60 21.42 -10.63
CA ASP A 621 6.54 20.99 -11.67
C ASP A 621 5.78 20.73 -12.99
N GLY A 622 6.01 21.60 -13.97
CA GLY A 622 5.41 21.50 -15.30
C GLY A 622 4.00 22.07 -15.43
N GLU A 623 3.47 22.74 -14.39
CA GLU A 623 2.13 23.36 -14.37
C GLU A 623 0.97 22.39 -14.72
N TRP A 624 1.06 21.12 -14.32
CA TRP A 624 -0.01 20.14 -14.63
C TRP A 624 -1.24 20.34 -13.75
N THR A 625 -2.42 20.23 -14.36
CA THR A 625 -3.74 20.31 -13.69
C THR A 625 -4.64 19.14 -14.07
N GLY A 626 -5.80 19.01 -13.44
CA GLY A 626 -6.81 18.04 -13.85
C GLY A 626 -6.53 16.62 -13.37
N LYS A 627 -7.07 15.66 -14.11
CA LYS A 627 -6.97 14.22 -13.80
C LYS A 627 -5.53 13.70 -13.80
N MET A 628 -4.64 14.28 -14.61
CA MET A 628 -3.23 13.86 -14.65
C MET A 628 -2.51 14.26 -13.36
N ALA A 629 -2.79 15.46 -12.86
CA ALA A 629 -2.30 15.90 -11.56
C ALA A 629 -2.85 15.04 -10.41
N TRP A 630 -4.14 14.68 -10.47
CA TRP A 630 -4.73 13.74 -9.52
C TRP A 630 -4.10 12.33 -9.54
N LEU A 631 -3.81 11.79 -10.72
CA LEU A 631 -3.11 10.49 -10.84
C LEU A 631 -1.71 10.55 -10.22
N SER A 632 -0.98 11.65 -10.43
CA SER A 632 0.32 11.88 -9.79
C SER A 632 0.20 11.97 -8.26
N TRP A 633 -0.81 12.68 -7.75
CA TRP A 633 -1.10 12.74 -6.32
C TRP A 633 -1.36 11.33 -5.73
N ARG A 634 -2.18 10.51 -6.40
CA ARG A 634 -2.39 9.10 -6.01
C ARG A 634 -1.10 8.29 -6.05
N GLN A 635 -0.29 8.43 -7.08
CA GLN A 635 1.01 7.77 -7.15
C GLN A 635 1.91 8.21 -5.98
N GLY A 636 1.85 9.48 -5.58
CA GLY A 636 2.44 10.01 -4.35
C GLY A 636 2.08 9.14 -3.14
N SER A 637 0.80 8.96 -2.85
CA SER A 637 0.32 8.15 -1.72
C SER A 637 0.93 6.74 -1.65
N LEU A 638 1.23 6.11 -2.79
CA LEU A 638 1.92 4.81 -2.84
C LEU A 638 3.45 4.92 -2.63
N THR A 639 4.08 5.94 -3.19
CA THR A 639 5.55 6.09 -3.11
C THR A 639 6.02 6.57 -1.74
N TRP A 640 5.19 7.36 -1.05
CA TRP A 640 5.48 7.90 0.28
C TRP A 640 5.30 6.87 1.39
N THR A 641 4.37 5.91 1.23
CA THR A 641 4.23 4.78 2.16
C THR A 641 5.48 3.89 2.12
N ARG A 642 5.96 3.50 3.29
CA ARG A 642 7.25 2.79 3.45
C ARG A 642 7.09 1.27 3.43
N SER A 643 5.97 0.75 3.93
CA SER A 643 5.72 -0.70 3.95
C SER A 643 5.01 -1.17 2.68
N LEU A 644 5.47 -2.32 2.16
CA LEU A 644 4.78 -3.00 1.06
C LEU A 644 3.34 -3.37 1.45
N ARG A 645 3.14 -3.73 2.73
CA ARG A 645 1.80 -4.00 3.29
C ARG A 645 0.88 -2.79 3.15
N ALA A 646 1.29 -1.59 3.60
CA ALA A 646 0.45 -0.40 3.47
C ALA A 646 0.16 -0.07 2.00
N ARG A 647 1.15 -0.18 1.11
CA ARG A 647 0.96 0.02 -0.34
C ARG A 647 -0.09 -0.92 -0.93
N SER A 648 0.02 -2.22 -0.65
CA SER A 648 -0.94 -3.22 -1.11
C SER A 648 -2.33 -2.95 -0.57
N MET A 649 -2.45 -2.59 0.72
CA MET A 649 -3.75 -2.28 1.31
C MET A 649 -4.36 -0.99 0.75
N ILE A 650 -3.57 0.06 0.52
CA ILE A 650 -4.06 1.29 -0.14
C ILE A 650 -4.60 0.97 -1.54
N PHE A 651 -3.87 0.17 -2.32
CA PHE A 651 -4.31 -0.23 -3.66
C PHE A 651 -5.60 -1.05 -3.62
N LEU A 652 -5.70 -2.02 -2.71
CA LEU A 652 -6.91 -2.81 -2.51
C LEU A 652 -8.08 -1.94 -2.05
N THR A 653 -7.87 -1.05 -1.08
CA THR A 653 -8.89 -0.10 -0.60
C THR A 653 -9.38 0.79 -1.73
N TRP A 654 -8.53 1.27 -2.63
CA TRP A 654 -8.99 1.99 -3.82
C TRP A 654 -9.88 1.17 -4.74
N GLY A 655 -9.51 -0.09 -5.00
CA GLY A 655 -10.33 -0.99 -5.82
C GLY A 655 -11.67 -1.30 -5.16
N VAL A 656 -11.67 -1.56 -3.85
CA VAL A 656 -12.88 -1.81 -3.05
C VAL A 656 -13.77 -0.57 -3.00
N ASN A 657 -13.21 0.61 -2.71
CA ASN A 657 -13.97 1.86 -2.68
C ASN A 657 -14.57 2.20 -4.05
N TRP A 658 -13.86 1.87 -5.13
CA TRP A 658 -14.38 2.05 -6.49
C TRP A 658 -15.55 1.10 -6.80
N LEU A 659 -15.50 -0.14 -6.32
CA LEU A 659 -16.56 -1.14 -6.54
C LEU A 659 -17.77 -0.97 -5.61
N PHE A 660 -17.55 -0.63 -4.34
CA PHE A 660 -18.56 -0.72 -3.29
C PHE A 660 -18.87 0.61 -2.59
N GLY A 661 -18.16 1.68 -2.92
CA GLY A 661 -18.20 2.93 -2.16
C GLY A 661 -17.30 2.89 -0.92
N SER A 662 -17.15 4.03 -0.26
CA SER A 662 -16.29 4.15 0.92
C SER A 662 -16.90 3.46 2.15
N GLU A 663 -16.07 3.08 3.11
CA GLU A 663 -16.45 2.28 4.28
C GLU A 663 -17.22 3.07 5.38
N LEU A 664 -17.87 4.19 5.02
CA LEU A 664 -18.56 5.08 5.96
C LEU A 664 -19.72 4.41 6.70
N ALA A 665 -20.35 3.38 6.12
CA ALA A 665 -21.57 2.75 6.64
C ALA A 665 -21.35 1.69 7.76
N ARG A 666 -20.11 1.49 8.24
CA ARG A 666 -19.78 0.50 9.29
C ARG A 666 -19.28 1.12 10.60
N LEU A 667 -19.43 2.43 10.77
CA LEU A 667 -19.02 3.14 11.99
C LEU A 667 -20.05 3.04 13.10
#